data_AF-A0A0T6AZ02-F1
#
_entry.id   AF-A0A0T6AZ02-F1
#
_cell.length_a   1.000
_cell.length_b   1.000
_cell.length_c   1.000
_cell.angle_alpha   90.00
_cell.angle_beta   90.00
_cell.angle_gamma   90.00
#
_symmetry.space_group_name_H-M   'P 1'
#
loop_
_entity.id
_entity.type
_entity.pdbx_description
1 polymer ?
#
loop_
_entity_poly.entity_id
_entity_poly.type
_entity_poly.pdbx_seq_one_letter_code
_entity_poly.pdbx_strand_id
1 'polypeptide(L)'
;ISGMNATYISGNEVKLNWSPPHGDYTDFEIEYLTGRDMLNHTITLVPSIRLTRLKPHRNYTFTVTVRSGTESSILRRSTPVSDTFTTEEAAPGKVETFTPVDVQPSEVTFKWSLPTSEQNGIIRKFTITYGLEGSPHTQQKDFSPLEFTGQIKQLIPGRTYVFIIQAETRIGYGENSTYILKMPILAPPKPSMQVVPTEVCKSSTTIQIRFRKNYFSEQNGPVISYTVVVAEDDSKNASGLEMPSWRDVQAYSIWPPYQVMEPYYPFQNNSVEDFTIGSDSCDIRQSGYCNGPLKSGSTYRVKIRAFTAPDKFTDTSYSFPITTDQDNTPIILGIVIPIILIILLFITIIIIRRRRSDNRKTTDIRPNDSMSLPDSVIETNRPIRIENFSNHYRVMSADSDFRFSEEFEELKHVGREQPCTAADLPCNRPKNRFTNILPYDHSRFKLQPVDDEEGSDYINANYVPGHNSPREFIVTQGPLHSTRDDFWRMCWESNSRAIIMLTRCVEKGREKCDHYWPYDTMPVYYGDISVQILNETRYPDWNISEFMVCRGDTQRVIRHFHFTTWPDFGVPNPPHTLVRFVRAFREKVAPDQRPIVVHCSAGVGRSGTFICLDRIIQQISVSDYVDIFGIVYAMRKERVWMVQTEQQYICIHQCLLTVLEGKELTGSPREIHENQGFEDDEGIAESGM
;
A
#
# COMPACT_ATOMS: atom_id res chain seq x y z
N ILE A 1 -4.09 82.71 -6.81
CA ILE A 1 -4.90 81.50 -7.10
C ILE A 1 -5.52 81.05 -5.80
N SER A 2 -6.75 80.54 -5.82
CA SER A 2 -7.38 79.88 -4.67
C SER A 2 -8.21 78.69 -5.14
N GLY A 3 -8.36 77.67 -4.28
CA GLY A 3 -9.24 76.52 -4.50
C GLY A 3 -8.82 75.61 -5.67
N MET A 4 -7.57 75.15 -5.69
CA MET A 4 -7.18 74.08 -6.62
C MET A 4 -7.90 72.78 -6.24
N ASN A 5 -8.57 72.15 -7.19
CA ASN A 5 -9.27 70.90 -6.98
C ASN A 5 -9.14 69.98 -8.20
N ALA A 6 -9.13 68.67 -7.96
CA ALA A 6 -9.18 67.66 -9.00
C ALA A 6 -10.64 67.33 -9.36
N THR A 7 -11.08 67.73 -10.55
CA THR A 7 -12.43 67.48 -11.05
C THR A 7 -12.63 66.08 -11.61
N TYR A 8 -11.53 65.40 -11.93
CA TYR A 8 -11.51 64.03 -12.42
C TYR A 8 -10.14 63.42 -12.13
N ILE A 9 -10.13 62.18 -11.61
CA ILE A 9 -8.93 61.40 -11.30
C ILE A 9 -9.15 60.00 -11.87
N SER A 10 -8.16 59.48 -12.60
CA SER A 10 -8.10 58.07 -12.99
C SER A 10 -6.73 57.49 -12.63
N GLY A 11 -6.48 56.23 -13.01
CA GLY A 11 -5.16 55.61 -12.84
C GLY A 11 -4.02 56.28 -13.62
N ASN A 12 -4.30 57.01 -14.70
CA ASN A 12 -3.25 57.60 -15.55
C ASN A 12 -3.44 59.09 -15.90
N GLU A 13 -4.52 59.71 -15.43
CA GLU A 13 -4.79 61.12 -15.67
C GLU A 13 -5.42 61.82 -14.47
N VAL A 14 -5.11 63.11 -14.34
CA VAL A 14 -5.73 64.01 -13.37
C VAL A 14 -6.13 65.29 -14.08
N LYS A 15 -7.37 65.73 -13.88
CA LYS A 15 -7.88 67.00 -14.40
C LYS A 15 -8.02 68.01 -13.26
N LEU A 16 -7.16 69.02 -13.28
CA LEU A 16 -7.11 70.08 -12.27
C LEU A 16 -7.90 71.31 -12.73
N ASN A 17 -8.54 71.98 -11.78
CA ASN A 17 -9.24 73.24 -11.97
C ASN A 17 -8.95 74.17 -10.78
N TRP A 18 -8.82 75.48 -11.02
CA TRP A 18 -8.57 76.47 -9.96
C TRP A 18 -9.21 77.82 -10.30
N SER A 19 -9.30 78.70 -9.30
CA SER A 19 -9.81 80.06 -9.54
C SER A 19 -8.68 80.99 -10.02
N PRO A 20 -8.85 81.73 -11.13
CA PRO A 20 -7.85 82.69 -11.60
C PRO A 20 -7.68 83.84 -10.59
N PRO A 21 -6.49 84.46 -10.48
CA PRO A 21 -6.27 85.59 -9.60
C PRO A 21 -6.98 86.86 -10.09
N HIS A 22 -7.18 87.83 -9.20
CA HIS A 22 -7.61 89.17 -9.58
C HIS A 22 -6.44 89.95 -10.22
N GLY A 23 -6.63 90.47 -11.43
CA GLY A 23 -5.64 91.24 -12.19
C GLY A 23 -5.27 90.61 -13.53
N ASP A 24 -4.31 91.22 -14.24
CA ASP A 24 -3.82 90.71 -15.52
C ASP A 24 -2.90 89.51 -15.31
N TYR A 25 -3.06 88.49 -16.16
CA TYR A 25 -2.20 87.32 -16.22
C TYR A 25 -2.07 86.85 -17.67
N THR A 26 -0.95 86.22 -17.98
CA THR A 26 -0.65 85.75 -19.34
C THR A 26 -0.93 84.26 -19.47
N ASP A 27 -0.49 83.48 -18.48
CA ASP A 27 -0.64 82.02 -18.48
C ASP A 27 -0.42 81.44 -17.07
N PHE A 28 -0.68 80.14 -16.95
CA PHE A 28 -0.46 79.35 -15.74
C PHE A 28 0.61 78.30 -16.01
N GLU A 29 1.66 78.30 -15.19
CA GLU A 29 2.72 77.30 -15.17
C GLU A 29 2.39 76.26 -14.11
N ILE A 30 2.35 74.98 -14.51
CA ILE A 30 2.08 73.85 -13.64
C ILE A 30 3.31 72.96 -13.59
N GLU A 31 3.81 72.74 -12.39
CA GLU A 31 4.96 71.88 -12.11
C GLU A 31 4.50 70.66 -11.31
N TYR A 32 4.97 69.47 -11.68
CA TYR A 32 4.72 68.24 -10.94
C TYR A 32 5.86 67.24 -11.12
N LEU A 33 6.08 66.44 -10.08
CA LEU A 33 7.16 65.46 -10.02
C LEU A 33 6.69 64.09 -10.52
N THR A 34 7.40 63.52 -11.48
CA THR A 34 7.20 62.14 -11.92
C THR A 34 8.33 61.24 -11.42
N GLY A 35 8.10 60.50 -10.32
CA GLY A 35 8.74 59.23 -9.91
C GLY A 35 10.27 59.05 -9.88
N ARG A 36 11.07 59.97 -10.42
CA ARG A 36 12.55 59.95 -10.52
C ARG A 36 13.10 61.38 -10.54
N ASP A 37 12.58 62.27 -9.67
CA ASP A 37 12.98 63.69 -9.59
C ASP A 37 12.94 64.49 -10.90
N MET A 38 12.28 63.97 -11.95
CA MET A 38 11.97 64.75 -13.14
C MET A 38 10.81 65.68 -12.83
N LEU A 39 11.14 66.96 -12.69
CA LEU A 39 10.20 68.06 -12.64
C LEU A 39 9.65 68.28 -14.05
N ASN A 40 8.42 67.84 -14.28
CA ASN A 40 7.71 68.18 -15.51
C ASN A 40 6.99 69.51 -15.28
N HIS A 41 7.13 70.42 -16.24
CA HIS A 41 6.35 71.64 -16.27
C HIS A 41 5.50 71.70 -17.53
N THR A 42 4.33 72.32 -17.44
CA THR A 42 3.43 72.54 -18.57
C THR A 42 2.72 73.86 -18.38
N ILE A 43 2.43 74.55 -19.47
CA ILE A 43 1.77 75.85 -19.46
C ILE A 43 0.37 75.74 -20.06
N THR A 44 -0.60 76.42 -19.46
CA THR A 44 -1.97 76.53 -19.99
C THR A 44 -2.44 77.98 -19.93
N LEU A 45 -3.29 78.37 -20.87
CA LEU A 45 -3.90 79.70 -20.94
C LEU A 45 -5.23 79.80 -20.18
N VAL A 46 -5.82 78.65 -19.85
CA VAL A 46 -7.10 78.56 -19.14
C VAL A 46 -6.88 78.01 -17.73
N PRO A 47 -7.73 78.34 -16.74
CA PRO A 47 -7.54 77.94 -15.35
C PRO A 47 -7.85 76.44 -15.07
N SER A 48 -7.64 75.58 -16.07
CA SER A 48 -7.79 74.14 -15.98
C SER A 48 -6.78 73.43 -16.87
N ILE A 49 -6.38 72.22 -16.48
CA ILE A 49 -5.48 71.38 -17.30
C ILE A 49 -5.78 69.89 -17.07
N ARG A 50 -5.65 69.10 -18.14
CA ARG A 50 -5.68 67.64 -18.08
C ARG A 50 -4.25 67.13 -18.22
N LEU A 51 -3.74 66.48 -17.17
CA LEU A 51 -2.42 65.87 -17.16
C LEU A 51 -2.58 64.37 -17.35
N THR A 52 -1.93 63.82 -18.38
CA THR A 52 -2.01 62.40 -18.78
C THR A 52 -0.64 61.72 -18.61
N ARG A 53 -0.62 60.38 -18.65
CA ARG A 53 0.60 59.54 -18.49
C ARG A 53 1.16 59.56 -17.05
N LEU A 54 0.29 59.78 -16.07
CA LEU A 54 0.61 59.57 -14.67
C LEU A 54 0.64 58.06 -14.37
N LYS A 55 1.36 57.67 -13.31
CA LYS A 55 1.39 56.28 -12.85
C LYS A 55 0.23 56.03 -11.87
N PRO A 56 -0.43 54.87 -11.93
CA PRO A 56 -1.53 54.53 -11.02
C PRO A 56 -1.11 54.40 -9.56
N HIS A 57 -2.03 54.65 -8.65
CA HIS A 57 -1.86 54.57 -7.19
C HIS A 57 -0.62 55.32 -6.68
N ARG A 58 -0.39 56.55 -7.16
CA ARG A 58 0.72 57.41 -6.72
C ARG A 58 0.24 58.78 -6.33
N ASN A 59 0.92 59.35 -5.34
CA ASN A 59 0.72 60.73 -4.91
C ASN A 59 1.49 61.66 -5.84
N TYR A 60 0.77 62.60 -6.44
CA TYR A 60 1.34 63.67 -7.24
C TYR A 60 1.03 65.00 -6.56
N THR A 61 2.09 65.74 -6.22
CA THR A 61 1.96 67.14 -5.80
C THR A 61 2.07 68.00 -7.04
N PHE A 62 1.01 68.74 -7.33
CA PHE A 62 0.96 69.70 -8.42
C PHE A 62 1.14 71.08 -7.84
N THR A 63 1.95 71.91 -8.48
CA THR A 63 2.21 73.29 -8.09
C THR A 63 1.84 74.20 -9.23
N VAL A 64 0.92 75.14 -9.00
CA VAL A 64 0.47 76.11 -10.01
C VAL A 64 1.01 77.50 -9.66
N THR A 65 1.69 78.12 -10.61
CA THR A 65 2.23 79.47 -10.53
C THR A 65 1.63 80.31 -11.65
N VAL A 66 1.10 81.49 -11.33
CA VAL A 66 0.60 82.43 -12.35
C VAL A 66 1.77 83.24 -12.88
N ARG A 67 1.83 83.39 -14.20
CA ARG A 67 2.80 84.27 -14.87
C ARG A 67 2.09 85.44 -15.52
N SER A 68 2.66 86.63 -15.36
CA SER A 68 2.18 87.86 -15.97
C SER A 68 3.34 88.58 -16.67
N GLY A 69 3.19 88.80 -17.99
CA GLY A 69 4.19 89.42 -18.87
C GLY A 69 4.60 88.52 -20.04
N THR A 70 5.11 89.13 -21.11
CA THR A 70 5.72 88.47 -22.29
C THR A 70 7.25 88.45 -22.21
N GLU A 71 7.95 87.68 -23.05
CA GLU A 71 9.44 87.63 -23.10
C GLU A 71 10.10 89.00 -23.35
N SER A 72 9.35 89.97 -23.89
CA SER A 72 9.74 91.37 -24.09
C SER A 72 9.48 92.30 -22.88
N SER A 73 8.92 91.79 -21.79
CA SER A 73 8.56 92.52 -20.57
C SER A 73 9.07 91.80 -19.31
N ILE A 74 9.09 92.48 -18.17
CA ILE A 74 9.53 91.85 -16.90
C ILE A 74 8.50 90.79 -16.49
N LEU A 75 8.87 89.51 -16.61
CA LEU A 75 8.04 88.38 -16.19
C LEU A 75 7.90 88.37 -14.65
N ARG A 76 6.67 88.49 -14.14
CA ARG A 76 6.36 88.36 -12.71
C ARG A 76 5.67 87.03 -12.44
N ARG A 77 6.07 86.35 -11.36
CA ARG A 77 5.50 85.07 -10.89
C ARG A 77 4.74 85.28 -9.58
N SER A 78 3.59 84.63 -9.43
CA SER A 78 2.86 84.62 -8.15
C SER A 78 3.54 83.73 -7.11
N THR A 79 3.07 83.79 -5.86
CA THR A 79 3.34 82.71 -4.91
C THR A 79 2.75 81.39 -5.46
N PRO A 80 3.50 80.28 -5.40
CA PRO A 80 3.02 78.99 -5.87
C PRO A 80 1.92 78.45 -4.96
N VAL A 81 0.92 77.80 -5.55
CA VAL A 81 -0.11 77.04 -4.83
C VAL A 81 0.06 75.57 -5.16
N SER A 82 0.27 74.75 -4.13
CA SER A 82 0.47 73.31 -4.28
C SER A 82 -0.63 72.51 -3.60
N ASP A 83 -1.06 71.43 -4.23
CA ASP A 83 -1.98 70.46 -3.63
C ASP A 83 -1.63 69.05 -4.11
N THR A 84 -1.98 68.04 -3.31
CA THR A 84 -1.57 66.65 -3.58
C THR A 84 -2.77 65.75 -3.84
N PHE A 85 -2.73 65.03 -4.96
CA PHE A 85 -3.78 64.09 -5.35
C PHE A 85 -3.19 62.71 -5.61
N THR A 86 -3.94 61.66 -5.23
CA THR A 86 -3.58 60.27 -5.46
C THR A 86 -4.32 59.75 -6.68
N THR A 87 -3.61 59.20 -7.66
CA THR A 87 -4.23 58.52 -8.82
C THR A 87 -4.95 57.25 -8.39
N GLU A 88 -5.96 56.83 -9.15
CA GLU A 88 -6.71 55.60 -8.84
C GLU A 88 -5.85 54.34 -9.06
N GLU A 89 -6.27 53.22 -8.48
CA GLU A 89 -5.66 51.91 -8.73
C GLU A 89 -5.90 51.46 -10.18
N ALA A 90 -4.97 50.70 -10.72
CA ALA A 90 -5.10 50.01 -12.00
C ALA A 90 -4.65 48.54 -11.86
N ALA A 91 -4.71 47.79 -12.96
CA ALA A 91 -4.12 46.46 -13.01
C ALA A 91 -2.60 46.53 -12.79
N PRO A 92 -2.00 45.58 -12.06
CA PRO A 92 -0.55 45.50 -11.89
C PRO A 92 0.21 45.40 -13.22
N GLY A 93 1.45 45.87 -13.22
CA GLY A 93 2.43 45.61 -14.26
C GLY A 93 2.98 44.18 -14.17
N LYS A 94 3.96 43.90 -15.02
CA LYS A 94 4.55 42.56 -15.17
C LYS A 94 5.39 42.19 -13.94
N VAL A 95 5.17 40.98 -13.41
CA VAL A 95 5.98 40.42 -12.31
C VAL A 95 7.40 40.15 -12.80
N GLU A 96 8.40 40.73 -12.13
CA GLU A 96 9.82 40.56 -12.45
C GLU A 96 10.42 39.35 -11.71
N THR A 97 11.61 38.92 -12.15
CA THR A 97 12.42 37.86 -11.54
C THR A 97 11.71 36.52 -11.30
N PHE A 98 10.65 36.21 -12.05
CA PHE A 98 9.97 34.91 -11.99
C PHE A 98 10.88 33.79 -12.50
N THR A 99 11.62 33.15 -11.59
CA THR A 99 12.59 32.11 -11.91
C THR A 99 12.51 30.93 -10.94
N PRO A 100 12.79 29.70 -11.39
CA PRO A 100 12.89 28.56 -10.50
C PRO A 100 14.17 28.65 -9.65
N VAL A 101 14.06 28.34 -8.35
CA VAL A 101 15.18 28.30 -7.40
C VAL A 101 15.54 26.88 -6.96
N ASP A 102 14.55 25.98 -6.94
CA ASP A 102 14.73 24.56 -6.65
C ASP A 102 13.82 23.76 -7.57
N VAL A 103 14.40 22.79 -8.27
CA VAL A 103 13.73 21.98 -9.28
C VAL A 103 13.94 20.51 -8.96
N GLN A 104 12.88 19.88 -8.48
CA GLN A 104 12.80 18.44 -8.22
C GLN A 104 11.94 17.77 -9.30
N PRO A 105 11.97 16.43 -9.45
CA PRO A 105 11.21 15.75 -10.50
C PRO A 105 9.70 16.04 -10.50
N SER A 106 9.08 16.16 -9.32
CA SER A 106 7.63 16.36 -9.15
C SER A 106 7.23 17.67 -8.49
N GLU A 107 8.19 18.54 -8.20
CA GLU A 107 7.94 19.85 -7.61
C GLU A 107 8.96 20.90 -8.04
N VAL A 108 8.52 22.15 -8.07
CA VAL A 108 9.37 23.31 -8.38
C VAL A 108 9.04 24.45 -7.43
N THR A 109 10.07 25.10 -6.93
CA THR A 109 9.94 26.33 -6.15
C THR A 109 10.33 27.51 -7.02
N PHE A 110 9.41 28.45 -7.19
CA PHE A 110 9.65 29.72 -7.86
C PHE A 110 9.92 30.82 -6.86
N LYS A 111 10.76 31.76 -7.26
CA LYS A 111 10.92 33.06 -6.61
C LYS A 111 10.53 34.14 -7.61
N TRP A 112 9.91 35.22 -7.13
CA TRP A 112 9.50 36.35 -7.97
C TRP A 112 9.56 37.67 -7.18
N SER A 113 9.48 38.78 -7.90
CA SER A 113 9.43 40.12 -7.31
C SER A 113 8.55 41.04 -8.15
N LEU A 114 7.74 41.89 -7.51
CA LEU A 114 7.01 42.94 -8.20
C LEU A 114 7.46 44.31 -7.66
N PRO A 115 8.24 45.10 -8.44
CA PRO A 115 8.67 46.42 -8.02
C PRO A 115 7.47 47.30 -7.65
N THR A 116 7.62 48.12 -6.61
CA THR A 116 6.56 49.06 -6.18
C THR A 116 6.11 50.00 -7.29
N SER A 117 6.99 50.28 -8.26
CA SER A 117 6.66 51.11 -9.41
C SER A 117 5.64 50.49 -10.37
N GLU A 118 5.53 49.17 -10.36
CA GLU A 118 4.68 48.37 -11.23
C GLU A 118 3.49 47.75 -10.48
N GLN A 119 3.33 47.98 -9.16
CA GLN A 119 2.19 47.46 -8.42
C GLN A 119 0.86 48.10 -8.85
N ASN A 120 0.90 49.38 -9.22
CA ASN A 120 -0.25 50.16 -9.70
C ASN A 120 -1.49 50.15 -8.77
N GLY A 121 -1.35 49.72 -7.52
CA GLY A 121 -2.45 49.53 -6.58
C GLY A 121 -2.04 48.65 -5.40
N ILE A 122 -3.02 48.26 -4.57
CA ILE A 122 -2.79 47.34 -3.46
C ILE A 122 -2.87 45.91 -4.00
N ILE A 123 -1.76 45.17 -3.92
CA ILE A 123 -1.73 43.76 -4.34
C ILE A 123 -2.53 42.92 -3.36
N ARG A 124 -3.46 42.13 -3.90
CA ARG A 124 -4.33 41.22 -3.13
C ARG A 124 -3.82 39.80 -3.10
N LYS A 125 -3.25 39.32 -4.21
CA LYS A 125 -2.63 38.00 -4.34
C LYS A 125 -1.74 37.91 -5.58
N PHE A 126 -0.90 36.90 -5.59
CA PHE A 126 -0.23 36.41 -6.81
C PHE A 126 -0.83 35.06 -7.20
N THR A 127 -1.08 34.85 -8.49
CA THR A 127 -1.60 33.59 -9.02
C THR A 127 -0.59 33.02 -10.00
N ILE A 128 -0.16 31.77 -9.77
CA ILE A 128 0.61 30.99 -10.75
C ILE A 128 -0.36 30.03 -11.44
N THR A 129 -0.58 30.25 -12.73
CA THR A 129 -1.28 29.32 -13.62
C THR A 129 -0.25 28.43 -14.30
N TYR A 130 -0.44 27.12 -14.30
CA TYR A 130 0.50 26.19 -14.92
C TYR A 130 -0.20 25.04 -15.64
N GLY A 131 0.43 24.54 -16.70
CA GLY A 131 -0.08 23.43 -17.50
C GLY A 131 0.99 22.79 -18.34
N LEU A 132 0.71 21.60 -18.87
CA LEU A 132 1.60 20.93 -19.81
C LEU A 132 1.71 21.74 -21.10
N GLU A 133 2.91 21.83 -21.66
CA GLU A 133 3.15 22.52 -22.93
C GLU A 133 2.25 21.94 -24.04
N GLY A 134 1.44 22.80 -24.67
CA GLY A 134 0.48 22.42 -25.71
C GLY A 134 -0.86 21.85 -25.20
N SER A 135 -1.05 21.68 -23.89
CA SER A 135 -2.32 21.24 -23.31
C SER A 135 -3.27 22.43 -23.07
N PRO A 136 -4.59 22.29 -23.36
CA PRO A 136 -5.58 23.30 -22.97
C PRO A 136 -5.91 23.26 -21.47
N HIS A 137 -5.48 22.21 -20.75
CA HIS A 137 -5.80 22.03 -19.34
C HIS A 137 -4.73 22.68 -18.45
N THR A 138 -5.15 23.66 -17.66
CA THR A 138 -4.30 24.41 -16.73
C THR A 138 -4.83 24.31 -15.31
N GLN A 139 -3.91 24.40 -14.35
CA GLN A 139 -4.18 24.48 -12.91
C GLN A 139 -3.72 25.84 -12.41
N GLN A 140 -4.24 26.28 -11.26
CA GLN A 140 -3.90 27.56 -10.66
C GLN A 140 -3.58 27.39 -9.18
N LYS A 141 -2.60 28.15 -8.69
CA LYS A 141 -2.28 28.27 -7.27
C LYS A 141 -2.12 29.73 -6.89
N ASP A 142 -2.82 30.12 -5.83
CA ASP A 142 -2.80 31.46 -5.28
C ASP A 142 -1.82 31.57 -4.11
N PHE A 143 -1.19 32.74 -4.01
CA PHE A 143 -0.21 33.12 -3.00
C PHE A 143 -0.58 34.46 -2.39
N SER A 144 -0.25 34.63 -1.11
CA SER A 144 -0.49 35.86 -0.36
C SER A 144 0.28 37.04 -0.98
N PRO A 145 -0.20 38.29 -0.82
CA PRO A 145 0.47 39.47 -1.38
C PRO A 145 1.84 39.76 -0.73
N LEU A 146 2.15 39.10 0.39
CA LEU A 146 3.44 39.19 1.09
C LEU A 146 4.39 38.03 0.74
N GLU A 147 3.92 37.06 -0.07
CA GLU A 147 4.73 35.92 -0.49
C GLU A 147 5.42 36.20 -1.83
N PHE A 148 6.75 36.01 -1.84
CA PHE A 148 7.61 36.20 -3.02
C PHE A 148 8.30 34.89 -3.44
N THR A 149 7.94 33.79 -2.80
CA THR A 149 8.44 32.44 -3.07
C THR A 149 7.26 31.48 -2.95
N GLY A 150 7.16 30.53 -3.87
CA GLY A 150 6.03 29.60 -3.92
C GLY A 150 6.39 28.26 -4.52
N GLN A 151 5.87 27.20 -3.93
CA GLN A 151 6.12 25.81 -4.36
C GLN A 151 4.92 25.25 -5.11
N ILE A 152 5.17 24.67 -6.28
CA ILE A 152 4.20 23.89 -7.07
C ILE A 152 4.59 22.41 -6.94
N LYS A 153 3.63 21.55 -6.57
CA LYS A 153 3.81 20.11 -6.34
C LYS A 153 2.98 19.29 -7.32
N GLN A 154 3.17 17.98 -7.30
CA GLN A 154 2.42 17.00 -8.11
C GLN A 154 2.62 17.19 -9.63
N LEU A 155 3.80 17.69 -10.02
CA LEU A 155 4.21 17.77 -11.41
C LEU A 155 4.68 16.39 -11.90
N ILE A 156 4.56 16.17 -13.21
CA ILE A 156 4.96 14.91 -13.84
C ILE A 156 6.43 15.03 -14.30
N PRO A 157 7.36 14.19 -13.77
CA PRO A 157 8.75 14.22 -14.20
C PRO A 157 8.91 13.98 -15.71
N GLY A 158 9.92 14.60 -16.32
CA GLY A 158 10.22 14.46 -17.74
C GLY A 158 9.29 15.21 -18.70
N ARG A 159 8.19 15.78 -18.21
CA ARG A 159 7.27 16.62 -19.00
C ARG A 159 7.67 18.09 -18.97
N THR A 160 7.33 18.81 -20.04
CA THR A 160 7.51 20.27 -20.13
C THR A 160 6.24 20.97 -19.66
N TYR A 161 6.40 21.92 -18.75
CA TYR A 161 5.34 22.75 -18.22
C TYR A 161 5.55 24.23 -18.58
N VAL A 162 4.44 24.92 -18.80
CA VAL A 162 4.38 26.37 -18.96
C VAL A 162 3.79 26.94 -17.68
N PHE A 163 4.54 27.80 -17.00
CA PHE A 163 4.12 28.49 -15.79
C PHE A 163 3.92 29.98 -16.08
N ILE A 164 2.81 30.54 -15.63
CA ILE A 164 2.40 31.92 -15.89
C ILE A 164 2.05 32.56 -14.55
N ILE A 165 2.77 33.58 -14.14
CA ILE A 165 2.48 34.34 -12.91
C ILE A 165 1.82 35.68 -13.23
N GLN A 166 0.81 36.04 -12.45
CA GLN A 166 0.11 37.32 -12.49
C GLN A 166 -0.14 37.84 -11.08
N ALA A 167 -0.10 39.16 -10.91
CA ALA A 167 -0.54 39.83 -9.69
C ALA A 167 -1.95 40.40 -9.87
N GLU A 168 -2.72 40.51 -8.79
CA GLU A 168 -4.09 41.04 -8.82
C GLU A 168 -4.26 42.23 -7.87
N THR A 169 -4.90 43.29 -8.36
CA THR A 169 -5.44 44.40 -7.54
C THR A 169 -6.96 44.35 -7.51
N ARG A 170 -7.62 45.31 -6.86
CA ARG A 170 -9.10 45.41 -6.89
C ARG A 170 -9.69 45.55 -8.30
N ILE A 171 -8.89 46.00 -9.27
CA ILE A 171 -9.30 46.22 -10.66
C ILE A 171 -9.21 44.92 -11.48
N GLY A 172 -8.31 44.01 -11.10
CA GLY A 172 -8.14 42.71 -11.74
C GLY A 172 -6.69 42.30 -11.91
N TYR A 173 -6.47 41.30 -12.76
CA TYR A 173 -5.16 40.73 -13.07
C TYR A 173 -4.30 41.65 -13.94
N GLY A 174 -3.02 41.73 -13.59
CA GLY A 174 -1.99 42.44 -14.34
C GLY A 174 -1.39 41.66 -15.50
N GLU A 175 -0.35 42.23 -16.08
CA GLU A 175 0.46 41.57 -17.11
C GLU A 175 1.09 40.27 -16.60
N ASN A 176 1.23 39.30 -17.50
CA ASN A 176 1.72 37.97 -17.15
C ASN A 176 3.23 37.80 -17.42
N SER A 177 3.87 36.98 -16.59
CA SER A 177 5.24 36.52 -16.78
C SER A 177 5.23 35.02 -16.96
N THR A 178 5.81 34.55 -18.07
CA THR A 178 5.81 33.13 -18.45
C THR A 178 7.20 32.51 -18.29
N TYR A 179 7.26 31.30 -17.77
CA TYR A 179 8.47 30.48 -17.68
C TYR A 179 8.17 29.06 -18.17
N ILE A 180 9.00 28.52 -19.07
CA ILE A 180 8.86 27.16 -19.60
C ILE A 180 9.95 26.30 -18.97
N LEU A 181 9.57 25.18 -18.34
CA LEU A 181 10.50 24.29 -17.65
C LEU A 181 10.19 22.84 -17.96
N LYS A 182 11.21 22.09 -18.36
CA LYS A 182 11.14 20.62 -18.42
C LYS A 182 11.56 20.04 -17.07
N MET A 183 10.67 19.26 -16.47
CA MET A 183 10.95 18.64 -15.17
C MET A 183 12.05 17.58 -15.31
N PRO A 184 13.05 17.55 -14.42
CA PRO A 184 14.15 16.59 -14.49
C PRO A 184 13.67 15.17 -14.20
N ILE A 185 14.41 14.19 -14.70
CA ILE A 185 14.25 12.77 -14.35
C ILE A 185 15.48 12.36 -13.54
N LEU A 186 15.24 11.75 -12.39
CA LEU A 186 16.31 11.17 -11.55
C LEU A 186 16.16 9.66 -11.52
N ALA A 187 17.19 8.96 -11.04
CA ALA A 187 17.11 7.53 -10.80
C ALA A 187 15.93 7.21 -9.85
N PRO A 188 15.31 6.01 -9.94
CA PRO A 188 14.30 5.62 -8.97
C PRO A 188 14.80 5.82 -7.54
N PRO A 189 13.97 6.25 -6.58
CA PRO A 189 14.38 6.27 -5.18
C PRO A 189 14.84 4.88 -4.73
N LYS A 190 15.91 4.83 -3.91
CA LYS A 190 16.45 3.56 -3.40
C LYS A 190 15.35 2.81 -2.63
N PRO A 191 14.97 1.60 -3.06
CA PRO A 191 13.98 0.80 -2.35
C PRO A 191 14.42 0.49 -0.92
N SER A 192 13.46 0.21 -0.05
CA SER A 192 13.75 -0.32 1.30
C SER A 192 14.60 -1.58 1.21
N MET A 193 15.47 -1.81 2.20
CA MET A 193 16.34 -2.99 2.23
C MET A 193 15.58 -4.32 2.23
N GLN A 194 14.29 -4.32 2.59
CA GLN A 194 13.41 -5.49 2.61
C GLN A 194 12.82 -5.82 1.23
N VAL A 195 12.92 -4.89 0.27
CA VAL A 195 12.43 -5.10 -1.09
C VAL A 195 13.49 -5.88 -1.85
N VAL A 196 13.24 -7.18 -2.05
CA VAL A 196 14.16 -8.10 -2.72
C VAL A 196 13.36 -9.06 -3.63
N PRO A 197 13.94 -9.55 -4.74
CA PRO A 197 13.29 -10.61 -5.51
C PRO A 197 13.15 -11.88 -4.68
N THR A 198 12.04 -12.60 -4.85
CA THR A 198 11.73 -13.83 -4.10
C THR A 198 11.94 -15.07 -4.96
N GLU A 199 12.53 -16.12 -4.40
CA GLU A 199 12.61 -17.44 -5.04
C GLU A 199 11.19 -18.03 -5.19
N VAL A 200 10.88 -18.54 -6.40
CA VAL A 200 9.64 -19.27 -6.70
C VAL A 200 9.91 -20.78 -6.74
N CYS A 201 10.89 -21.18 -7.54
CA CYS A 201 11.39 -22.53 -7.62
C CYS A 201 12.84 -22.53 -8.15
N LYS A 202 13.48 -23.68 -8.10
CA LYS A 202 14.86 -23.87 -8.53
C LYS A 202 15.06 -25.27 -9.09
N SER A 203 16.13 -25.43 -9.84
CA SER A 203 16.65 -26.70 -10.32
C SER A 203 18.16 -26.75 -10.11
N SER A 204 18.84 -27.74 -10.69
CA SER A 204 20.30 -27.83 -10.67
C SER A 204 21.00 -26.74 -11.49
N THR A 205 20.32 -26.14 -12.46
CA THR A 205 20.91 -25.12 -13.36
C THR A 205 20.09 -23.84 -13.50
N THR A 206 18.91 -23.78 -12.89
CA THR A 206 18.00 -22.63 -13.01
C THR A 206 17.47 -22.16 -11.67
N ILE A 207 17.18 -20.86 -11.57
CA ILE A 207 16.47 -20.26 -10.45
C ILE A 207 15.35 -19.39 -11.02
N GLN A 208 14.10 -19.67 -10.66
CA GLN A 208 12.99 -18.80 -10.99
C GLN A 208 12.77 -17.79 -9.86
N ILE A 209 12.93 -16.52 -10.18
CA ILE A 209 12.68 -15.41 -9.26
C ILE A 209 11.40 -14.67 -9.63
N ARG A 210 10.78 -14.06 -8.62
CA ARG A 210 9.64 -13.17 -8.77
C ARG A 210 10.00 -11.77 -8.31
N PHE A 211 9.77 -10.78 -9.15
CA PHE A 211 9.88 -9.36 -8.78
C PHE A 211 8.66 -8.58 -9.24
N ARG A 212 8.42 -7.41 -8.63
CA ARG A 212 7.17 -6.66 -8.81
C ARG A 212 7.45 -5.23 -9.25
N LYS A 213 6.50 -4.65 -10.00
CA LYS A 213 6.59 -3.25 -10.46
C LYS A 213 6.77 -2.28 -9.30
N ASN A 214 6.07 -2.51 -8.18
CA ASN A 214 6.08 -1.66 -6.99
C ASN A 214 7.37 -1.73 -6.17
N TYR A 215 8.37 -2.50 -6.59
CA TYR A 215 9.70 -2.49 -5.94
C TYR A 215 10.38 -1.15 -6.07
N PHE A 216 10.06 -0.39 -7.13
CA PHE A 216 10.63 0.91 -7.41
C PHE A 216 9.52 1.96 -7.48
N SER A 217 9.73 3.06 -6.78
CA SER A 217 8.83 4.22 -6.84
C SER A 217 9.06 5.00 -8.13
N GLU A 218 7.96 5.43 -8.77
CA GLU A 218 8.00 6.30 -9.96
C GLU A 218 8.07 7.80 -9.60
N GLN A 219 8.37 8.14 -8.33
CA GLN A 219 8.44 9.53 -7.84
C GLN A 219 9.43 10.42 -8.61
N ASN A 220 10.53 9.83 -9.09
CA ASN A 220 11.58 10.52 -9.82
C ASN A 220 11.43 10.43 -11.35
N GLY A 221 10.36 9.78 -11.82
CA GLY A 221 10.04 9.54 -13.21
C GLY A 221 9.51 8.12 -13.43
N PRO A 222 8.83 7.89 -14.57
CA PRO A 222 8.34 6.56 -14.91
C PRO A 222 9.53 5.60 -15.08
N VAL A 223 9.42 4.41 -14.50
CA VAL A 223 10.41 3.35 -14.74
C VAL A 223 10.16 2.78 -16.13
N ILE A 224 11.17 2.79 -16.99
CA ILE A 224 11.07 2.43 -18.41
C ILE A 224 11.61 1.04 -18.73
N SER A 225 12.51 0.50 -17.90
CA SER A 225 13.09 -0.83 -18.08
C SER A 225 13.69 -1.38 -16.80
N TYR A 226 13.90 -2.70 -16.77
CA TYR A 226 14.45 -3.47 -15.67
C TYR A 226 15.48 -4.47 -16.19
N THR A 227 16.45 -4.83 -15.36
CA THR A 227 17.35 -5.97 -15.59
C THR A 227 17.62 -6.73 -14.29
N VAL A 228 18.15 -7.94 -14.42
CA VAL A 228 18.45 -8.86 -13.32
C VAL A 228 19.96 -8.97 -13.15
N VAL A 229 20.42 -8.79 -11.91
CA VAL A 229 21.83 -8.93 -11.53
C VAL A 229 21.98 -10.10 -10.57
N VAL A 230 22.88 -11.02 -10.88
CA VAL A 230 23.12 -12.26 -10.13
C VAL A 230 24.57 -12.28 -9.65
N ALA A 231 24.79 -12.71 -8.41
CA ALA A 231 26.12 -12.83 -7.83
C ALA A 231 26.22 -14.10 -6.98
N GLU A 232 27.33 -14.82 -7.10
CA GLU A 232 27.73 -15.84 -6.11
C GLU A 232 28.56 -15.18 -5.00
N ASP A 233 29.42 -14.22 -5.36
CA ASP A 233 30.13 -13.33 -4.44
C ASP A 233 29.55 -11.91 -4.48
N ASP A 234 28.69 -11.58 -3.51
CA ASP A 234 28.05 -10.27 -3.42
C ASP A 234 28.92 -9.19 -2.76
N SER A 235 30.15 -9.53 -2.34
CA SER A 235 31.11 -8.55 -1.81
C SER A 235 31.74 -7.68 -2.91
N LYS A 236 31.64 -8.11 -4.17
CA LYS A 236 32.18 -7.37 -5.32
C LYS A 236 31.24 -6.27 -5.76
N ASN A 237 31.82 -5.20 -6.32
CA ASN A 237 31.06 -4.02 -6.72
C ASN A 237 30.11 -4.34 -7.88
N ALA A 238 28.83 -4.01 -7.70
CA ALA A 238 27.77 -4.19 -8.69
C ALA A 238 27.08 -2.87 -9.03
N SER A 239 27.80 -1.75 -8.95
CA SER A 239 27.26 -0.38 -9.12
C SER A 239 27.58 0.24 -10.49
N GLY A 240 28.26 -0.50 -11.37
CA GLY A 240 28.59 -0.03 -12.72
C GLY A 240 27.34 0.06 -13.60
N LEU A 241 27.32 1.04 -14.51
CA LEU A 241 26.28 1.16 -15.54
C LEU A 241 26.36 -0.04 -16.50
N GLU A 242 27.56 -0.37 -16.96
CA GLU A 242 27.87 -1.62 -17.67
C GLU A 242 28.28 -2.68 -16.66
N MET A 243 27.71 -3.88 -16.79
CA MET A 243 27.95 -5.01 -15.92
C MET A 243 28.59 -6.15 -16.72
N PRO A 244 29.38 -7.04 -16.08
CA PRO A 244 29.83 -8.26 -16.73
C PRO A 244 28.64 -9.09 -17.22
N SER A 245 28.83 -9.85 -18.30
CA SER A 245 27.86 -10.82 -18.81
C SER A 245 28.08 -12.20 -18.19
N TRP A 246 27.10 -13.11 -18.38
CA TRP A 246 27.24 -14.51 -17.98
C TRP A 246 28.52 -15.17 -18.53
N ARG A 247 28.98 -14.76 -19.72
CA ARG A 247 30.20 -15.31 -20.32
C ARG A 247 31.47 -14.82 -19.64
N ASP A 248 31.49 -13.55 -19.24
CA ASP A 248 32.65 -12.96 -18.59
C ASP A 248 32.90 -13.64 -17.24
N VAL A 249 31.83 -14.06 -16.56
CA VAL A 249 31.96 -14.75 -15.26
C VAL A 249 32.36 -16.22 -15.36
N GLN A 250 32.26 -16.86 -16.53
CA GLN A 250 32.66 -18.28 -16.70
C GLN A 250 34.15 -18.51 -16.46
N ALA A 251 34.99 -17.48 -16.58
CA ALA A 251 36.42 -17.56 -16.30
C ALA A 251 36.74 -17.64 -14.79
N TYR A 252 35.76 -17.41 -13.92
CA TYR A 252 35.93 -17.36 -12.48
C TYR A 252 35.38 -18.63 -11.81
N SER A 253 36.08 -19.11 -10.78
CA SER A 253 35.60 -20.22 -9.95
C SER A 253 34.39 -19.82 -9.10
N ILE A 254 34.36 -18.58 -8.60
CA ILE A 254 33.25 -17.95 -7.89
C ILE A 254 32.81 -16.74 -8.71
N TRP A 255 31.54 -16.70 -9.10
CA TRP A 255 31.05 -15.71 -10.06
C TRP A 255 30.78 -14.35 -9.39
N PRO A 256 31.47 -13.27 -9.81
CA PRO A 256 31.14 -11.92 -9.36
C PRO A 256 29.77 -11.48 -9.90
N PRO A 257 29.21 -10.35 -9.43
CA PRO A 257 27.94 -9.84 -9.91
C PRO A 257 27.96 -9.61 -11.42
N TYR A 258 26.99 -10.18 -12.13
CA TYR A 258 26.83 -10.06 -13.57
C TYR A 258 25.37 -9.81 -13.94
N GLN A 259 25.17 -9.20 -15.09
CA GLN A 259 23.85 -8.94 -15.62
C GLN A 259 23.42 -10.08 -16.55
N VAL A 260 22.18 -10.50 -16.37
CA VAL A 260 21.66 -11.71 -17.04
C VAL A 260 21.15 -11.39 -18.45
N MET A 261 20.58 -10.21 -18.66
CA MET A 261 19.92 -9.84 -19.91
C MET A 261 19.93 -8.33 -20.15
N GLU A 262 19.63 -7.91 -21.38
CA GLU A 262 19.42 -6.50 -21.70
C GLU A 262 18.21 -5.91 -20.94
N PRO A 263 18.22 -4.61 -20.59
CA PRO A 263 17.08 -3.98 -19.92
C PRO A 263 15.81 -4.06 -20.76
N TYR A 264 14.71 -4.52 -20.15
CA TYR A 264 13.41 -4.68 -20.82
C TYR A 264 12.27 -4.25 -19.87
N TYR A 265 11.06 -4.04 -20.42
CA TYR A 265 9.89 -3.68 -19.61
C TYR A 265 8.90 -4.86 -19.52
N PRO A 266 8.87 -5.61 -18.40
CA PRO A 266 7.96 -6.76 -18.25
C PRO A 266 6.51 -6.38 -17.95
N PHE A 267 6.26 -5.17 -17.43
CA PHE A 267 4.98 -4.82 -16.79
C PHE A 267 3.96 -4.16 -17.72
N GLN A 268 3.76 -4.70 -18.93
CA GLN A 268 2.78 -4.13 -19.88
C GLN A 268 1.34 -4.26 -19.35
N ASN A 269 0.92 -5.47 -18.97
CA ASN A 269 -0.42 -5.77 -18.42
C ASN A 269 -0.38 -6.42 -17.03
N ASN A 270 0.81 -6.73 -16.51
CA ASN A 270 1.03 -7.43 -15.24
C ASN A 270 1.81 -6.54 -14.26
N SER A 271 1.61 -6.74 -12.96
CA SER A 271 2.38 -6.05 -11.89
C SER A 271 3.50 -6.91 -11.29
N VAL A 272 3.63 -8.15 -11.76
CA VAL A 272 4.55 -9.18 -11.27
C VAL A 272 5.21 -9.84 -12.47
N GLU A 273 6.51 -10.08 -12.37
CA GLU A 273 7.32 -10.76 -13.36
C GLU A 273 7.99 -11.98 -12.71
N ASP A 274 7.79 -13.14 -13.32
CA ASP A 274 8.46 -14.39 -12.96
C ASP A 274 9.55 -14.67 -14.00
N PHE A 275 10.79 -14.42 -13.61
CA PHE A 275 11.94 -14.55 -14.49
C PHE A 275 12.78 -15.77 -14.11
N THR A 276 12.99 -16.67 -15.07
CA THR A 276 13.81 -17.87 -14.89
C THR A 276 15.24 -17.58 -15.30
N ILE A 277 16.14 -17.52 -14.32
CA ILE A 277 17.58 -17.38 -14.52
C ILE A 277 18.14 -18.74 -14.91
N GLY A 278 18.98 -18.78 -15.94
CA GLY A 278 19.67 -19.97 -16.42
C GLY A 278 18.94 -20.78 -17.48
N SER A 279 17.93 -20.22 -18.14
CA SER A 279 17.11 -20.94 -19.12
C SER A 279 17.78 -21.16 -20.47
N ASP A 280 18.78 -20.34 -20.84
CA ASP A 280 19.24 -20.26 -22.22
C ASP A 280 20.48 -21.12 -22.46
N SER A 281 20.51 -21.87 -23.56
CA SER A 281 21.72 -22.52 -24.07
C SER A 281 22.58 -21.49 -24.80
N CYS A 282 23.30 -20.66 -24.03
CA CYS A 282 24.11 -19.57 -24.57
C CYS A 282 25.19 -20.05 -25.55
N ASP A 283 24.93 -19.90 -26.85
CA ASP A 283 25.89 -20.23 -27.91
C ASP A 283 27.03 -19.20 -28.01
N ILE A 284 28.19 -19.66 -28.51
CA ILE A 284 29.42 -18.86 -28.65
C ILE A 284 29.27 -17.69 -29.65
N ARG A 285 28.26 -17.71 -30.54
CA ARG A 285 28.13 -16.75 -31.66
C ARG A 285 27.26 -15.52 -31.38
N GLN A 286 26.46 -15.50 -30.32
CA GLN A 286 25.63 -14.33 -29.98
C GLN A 286 26.49 -13.25 -29.31
N SER A 287 26.24 -11.95 -29.49
CA SER A 287 26.93 -10.86 -28.78
C SER A 287 25.98 -10.18 -27.78
N GLY A 288 26.45 -9.81 -26.59
CA GLY A 288 25.65 -9.15 -25.54
C GLY A 288 25.39 -10.04 -24.32
N TYR A 289 24.45 -9.62 -23.46
CA TYR A 289 24.03 -10.40 -22.28
C TYR A 289 23.28 -11.67 -22.69
N CYS A 290 23.46 -12.75 -21.92
CA CYS A 290 22.84 -14.04 -22.17
C CYS A 290 22.48 -14.74 -20.85
N ASN A 291 21.28 -15.34 -20.79
CA ASN A 291 20.74 -15.96 -19.58
C ASN A 291 21.16 -17.44 -19.43
N GLY A 292 22.47 -17.67 -19.37
CA GLY A 292 23.07 -19.01 -19.38
C GLY A 292 22.95 -19.77 -18.07
N PRO A 293 23.10 -21.11 -18.09
CA PRO A 293 22.83 -21.98 -16.94
C PRO A 293 23.71 -21.64 -15.73
N LEU A 294 23.14 -21.81 -14.54
CA LEU A 294 23.81 -21.66 -13.26
C LEU A 294 24.56 -22.93 -12.86
N LYS A 295 25.58 -22.80 -12.00
CA LYS A 295 26.28 -23.95 -11.39
C LYS A 295 25.37 -24.70 -10.41
N SER A 296 25.46 -26.02 -10.41
CA SER A 296 24.72 -26.89 -9.48
C SER A 296 25.34 -26.88 -8.08
N GLY A 297 24.49 -26.92 -7.05
CA GLY A 297 24.90 -26.85 -5.64
C GLY A 297 25.57 -25.53 -5.21
N SER A 298 25.52 -24.48 -6.05
CA SER A 298 26.09 -23.16 -5.73
C SER A 298 25.02 -22.23 -5.16
N THR A 299 25.45 -21.30 -4.30
CA THR A 299 24.54 -20.32 -3.66
C THR A 299 24.66 -18.97 -4.35
N TYR A 300 23.54 -18.44 -4.81
CA TYR A 300 23.46 -17.15 -5.49
C TYR A 300 22.60 -16.16 -4.70
N ARG A 301 22.87 -14.87 -4.92
CA ARG A 301 22.02 -13.77 -4.51
C ARG A 301 21.64 -12.96 -5.75
N VAL A 302 20.39 -12.50 -5.77
CA VAL A 302 19.83 -11.80 -6.93
C VAL A 302 19.30 -10.45 -6.51
N LYS A 303 19.53 -9.43 -7.33
CA LYS A 303 18.91 -8.11 -7.18
C LYS A 303 18.34 -7.64 -8.50
N ILE A 304 17.35 -6.77 -8.44
CA ILE A 304 16.73 -6.16 -9.62
C ILE A 304 17.28 -4.76 -9.76
N ARG A 305 17.53 -4.35 -10.99
CA ARG A 305 17.90 -2.98 -11.35
C ARG A 305 16.79 -2.38 -12.21
N ALA A 306 16.34 -1.17 -11.87
CA ALA A 306 15.33 -0.44 -12.60
C ALA A 306 15.88 0.88 -13.14
N PHE A 307 15.42 1.28 -14.32
CA PHE A 307 15.87 2.47 -15.05
C PHE A 307 14.72 3.46 -15.27
N THR A 308 14.95 4.74 -14.98
CA THR A 308 14.06 5.84 -15.41
C THR A 308 14.57 6.53 -16.68
N ALA A 309 15.86 6.38 -16.97
CA ALA A 309 16.52 6.78 -18.21
C ALA A 309 17.72 5.84 -18.45
N PRO A 310 18.32 5.80 -19.65
CA PRO A 310 19.41 4.88 -19.97
C PRO A 310 20.59 4.91 -18.99
N ASP A 311 20.87 6.07 -18.40
CA ASP A 311 21.97 6.31 -17.45
C ASP A 311 21.50 6.49 -15.99
N LYS A 312 20.19 6.38 -15.72
CA LYS A 312 19.59 6.63 -14.40
C LYS A 312 18.93 5.37 -13.88
N PHE A 313 19.61 4.70 -12.95
CA PHE A 313 19.15 3.44 -12.40
C PHE A 313 19.30 3.35 -10.89
N THR A 314 18.59 2.39 -10.31
CA THR A 314 18.70 2.02 -8.91
C THR A 314 18.43 0.54 -8.75
N ASP A 315 19.07 -0.04 -7.75
CA ASP A 315 19.01 -1.47 -7.49
C ASP A 315 18.22 -1.76 -6.21
N THR A 316 17.57 -2.91 -6.16
CA THR A 316 17.11 -3.49 -4.90
C THR A 316 18.29 -3.96 -4.05
N SER A 317 18.01 -4.29 -2.78
CA SER A 317 18.92 -5.14 -2.03
C SER A 317 19.03 -6.53 -2.69
N TYR A 318 20.12 -7.23 -2.39
CA TYR A 318 20.25 -8.64 -2.74
C TYR A 318 19.21 -9.48 -2.01
N SER A 319 18.68 -10.49 -2.70
CA SER A 319 17.81 -11.51 -2.13
C SER A 319 18.48 -12.29 -1.01
N PHE A 320 17.66 -13.01 -0.26
CA PHE A 320 18.15 -14.12 0.56
C PHE A 320 18.95 -15.10 -0.32
N PRO A 321 19.96 -15.80 0.25
CA PRO A 321 20.77 -16.76 -0.49
C PRO A 321 19.91 -17.90 -1.06
N ILE A 322 20.06 -18.17 -2.35
CA ILE A 322 19.35 -19.22 -3.08
C ILE A 322 20.37 -20.25 -3.56
N THR A 323 20.30 -21.47 -3.01
CA THR A 323 21.19 -22.57 -3.40
C THR A 323 20.51 -23.45 -4.44
N THR A 324 21.13 -23.62 -5.62
CA THR A 324 20.66 -24.53 -6.68
C THR A 324 20.71 -25.99 -6.23
N ASP A 325 19.85 -26.83 -6.80
CA ASP A 325 19.80 -28.24 -6.43
C ASP A 325 21.06 -28.99 -6.85
N GLN A 326 21.40 -30.07 -6.14
CA GLN A 326 22.48 -30.96 -6.57
C GLN A 326 22.00 -31.82 -7.74
N ASP A 327 22.83 -31.91 -8.77
CA ASP A 327 22.59 -32.81 -9.88
C ASP A 327 22.88 -34.26 -9.45
N ASN A 328 21.82 -34.98 -9.05
CA ASN A 328 21.90 -36.38 -8.64
C ASN A 328 21.83 -37.37 -9.83
N THR A 329 21.69 -36.88 -11.06
CA THR A 329 21.63 -37.70 -12.29
C THR A 329 22.79 -38.71 -12.40
N PRO A 330 24.07 -38.37 -12.11
CA PRO A 330 25.16 -39.35 -12.16
C PRO A 330 25.05 -40.44 -11.06
N ILE A 331 24.52 -40.11 -9.88
CA ILE A 331 24.32 -41.06 -8.78
C ILE A 331 23.18 -42.02 -9.11
N ILE A 332 22.08 -41.50 -9.65
CA ILE A 332 20.91 -42.28 -10.04
C ILE A 332 21.26 -43.24 -11.18
N LEU A 333 21.98 -42.79 -12.20
CA LEU A 333 22.51 -43.66 -13.27
C LEU A 333 23.45 -44.74 -12.71
N GLY A 334 24.28 -44.40 -11.73
CA GLY A 334 25.19 -45.31 -11.05
C GLY A 334 24.52 -46.43 -10.24
N ILE A 335 23.30 -46.20 -9.72
CA ILE A 335 22.56 -47.18 -8.90
C ILE A 335 21.54 -47.97 -9.74
N VAL A 336 20.83 -47.29 -10.64
CA VAL A 336 19.71 -47.89 -11.40
C VAL A 336 20.20 -48.87 -12.46
N ILE A 337 21.30 -48.57 -13.16
CA ILE A 337 21.84 -49.45 -14.21
C ILE A 337 22.29 -50.81 -13.65
N PRO A 338 23.06 -50.89 -12.54
CA PRO A 338 23.38 -52.18 -11.92
C PRO A 338 22.16 -52.96 -11.43
N ILE A 339 21.16 -52.29 -10.84
CA ILE A 339 19.94 -52.94 -10.35
C ILE A 339 19.14 -53.57 -11.50
N ILE A 340 19.01 -52.86 -12.63
CA ILE A 340 18.35 -53.40 -13.83
C ILE A 340 19.10 -54.62 -14.36
N LEU A 341 20.44 -54.58 -14.39
CA LEU A 341 21.26 -55.72 -14.80
C LEU A 341 21.10 -56.93 -13.86
N ILE A 342 21.03 -56.70 -12.54
CA ILE A 342 20.79 -57.76 -11.54
C ILE A 342 19.40 -58.38 -11.72
N ILE A 343 18.37 -57.56 -11.97
CA ILE A 343 17.00 -58.03 -12.20
C ILE A 343 16.93 -58.87 -13.49
N LEU A 344 17.59 -58.44 -14.58
CA LEU A 344 17.66 -59.22 -15.82
C LEU A 344 18.39 -60.55 -15.63
N LEU A 345 19.46 -60.57 -14.81
CA LEU A 345 20.18 -61.79 -14.45
C LEU A 345 19.31 -62.73 -13.59
N PHE A 346 18.52 -62.18 -12.68
CA PHE A 346 17.59 -62.95 -11.86
C PHE A 346 16.45 -63.56 -12.69
N ILE A 347 15.88 -62.79 -13.63
CA ILE A 347 14.84 -63.25 -14.56
C ILE A 347 15.38 -64.37 -15.46
N THR A 348 16.61 -64.24 -15.98
CA THR A 348 17.23 -65.31 -16.79
C THR A 348 17.49 -66.57 -15.97
N ILE A 349 17.92 -66.47 -14.71
CA ILE A 349 18.06 -67.60 -13.80
C ILE A 349 16.71 -68.28 -13.52
N ILE A 350 15.63 -67.50 -13.33
CA ILE A 350 14.27 -68.03 -13.13
C ILE A 350 13.77 -68.76 -14.38
N ILE A 351 14.02 -68.24 -15.58
CA ILE A 351 13.64 -68.89 -16.85
C ILE A 351 14.41 -70.20 -17.05
N ILE A 352 15.70 -70.24 -16.68
CA ILE A 352 16.52 -71.45 -16.72
C ILE A 352 16.04 -72.48 -15.69
N ARG A 353 15.63 -72.05 -14.49
CA ARG A 353 15.05 -72.92 -13.46
C ARG A 353 13.66 -73.44 -13.86
N ARG A 354 12.81 -72.62 -14.48
CA ARG A 354 11.49 -73.03 -15.00
C ARG A 354 11.60 -74.04 -16.14
N ARG A 355 12.65 -73.96 -16.98
CA ARG A 355 12.91 -74.96 -18.04
C ARG A 355 13.48 -76.29 -17.55
N ARG A 356 13.90 -76.40 -16.28
CA ARG A 356 14.46 -77.64 -15.69
C ARG A 356 13.51 -78.38 -14.75
N SER A 357 12.28 -77.91 -14.54
CA SER A 357 11.36 -78.46 -13.55
C SER A 357 9.95 -78.70 -14.09
N ASP A 358 9.83 -79.40 -15.20
CA ASP A 358 8.58 -80.09 -15.59
C ASP A 358 8.62 -81.54 -15.10
N ASN A 359 8.27 -81.75 -13.81
CA ASN A 359 7.61 -82.95 -13.28
C ASN A 359 7.51 -82.90 -11.75
N ARG A 360 6.39 -82.40 -11.21
CA ARG A 360 5.47 -83.14 -10.31
C ARG A 360 4.43 -82.21 -9.69
N LYS A 361 3.25 -82.80 -9.52
CA LYS A 361 1.98 -82.22 -9.08
C LYS A 361 1.86 -82.01 -7.56
N THR A 362 1.00 -81.01 -7.25
CA THR A 362 -0.07 -80.91 -6.22
C THR A 362 0.22 -80.72 -4.73
N THR A 363 -0.57 -79.75 -4.18
CA THR A 363 -1.18 -79.62 -2.83
C THR A 363 -0.20 -79.34 -1.67
N ASP A 364 -0.42 -78.43 -0.71
CA ASP A 364 -1.63 -77.77 -0.22
C ASP A 364 -1.32 -76.40 0.42
N ILE A 365 -2.39 -75.64 0.61
CA ILE A 365 -2.49 -74.27 1.13
C ILE A 365 -2.24 -74.22 2.65
N ARG A 366 -1.42 -73.25 3.09
CA ARG A 366 -1.50 -72.64 4.44
C ARG A 366 -1.31 -71.12 4.30
N PRO A 367 -2.13 -70.29 4.97
CA PRO A 367 -2.09 -68.84 4.82
C PRO A 367 -0.88 -68.29 5.58
N ASN A 368 -0.16 -67.35 4.96
CA ASN A 368 0.82 -66.52 5.63
C ASN A 368 0.07 -65.53 6.52
N ASP A 369 0.43 -65.50 7.80
CA ASP A 369 0.08 -64.43 8.73
C ASP A 369 0.72 -63.12 8.22
N SER A 370 -0.07 -62.36 7.48
CA SER A 370 0.13 -60.93 7.33
C SER A 370 -0.31 -60.30 8.65
N MET A 371 0.66 -60.08 9.52
CA MET A 371 0.52 -59.25 10.72
C MET A 371 0.29 -57.81 10.26
N SER A 372 -0.97 -57.52 9.93
CA SER A 372 -1.50 -56.17 9.85
C SER A 372 -1.57 -55.66 11.29
N LEU A 373 -0.81 -54.60 11.58
CA LEU A 373 -1.09 -53.77 12.73
C LEU A 373 -2.57 -53.35 12.63
N PRO A 374 -3.38 -53.51 13.69
CA PRO A 374 -4.75 -53.05 13.65
C PRO A 374 -4.73 -51.53 13.41
N ASP A 375 -5.55 -51.06 12.46
CA ASP A 375 -5.84 -49.65 12.27
C ASP A 375 -6.08 -49.03 13.66
N SER A 376 -5.18 -48.14 14.09
CA SER A 376 -5.38 -47.39 15.33
C SER A 376 -6.69 -46.62 15.16
N VAL A 377 -7.69 -46.94 15.98
CA VAL A 377 -8.96 -46.20 16.01
C VAL A 377 -8.61 -44.73 16.24
N ILE A 378 -8.78 -43.90 15.21
CA ILE A 378 -8.53 -42.46 15.32
C ILE A 378 -9.58 -41.91 16.28
N GLU A 379 -9.18 -41.55 17.50
CA GLU A 379 -10.06 -40.86 18.44
C GLU A 379 -10.42 -39.49 17.87
N THR A 380 -11.72 -39.20 17.77
CA THR A 380 -12.23 -37.97 17.13
C THR A 380 -12.83 -36.99 18.13
N ASN A 381 -12.90 -37.37 19.42
CA ASN A 381 -13.44 -36.58 20.52
C ASN A 381 -12.71 -36.91 21.82
N ARG A 382 -12.59 -35.92 22.71
CA ARG A 382 -12.03 -36.06 24.06
C ARG A 382 -12.84 -35.20 25.05
N PRO A 383 -14.06 -35.64 25.42
CA PRO A 383 -14.91 -34.88 26.32
C PRO A 383 -14.35 -34.82 27.74
N ILE A 384 -14.32 -33.61 28.31
CA ILE A 384 -13.85 -33.30 29.65
C ILE A 384 -15.02 -32.74 30.46
N ARG A 385 -15.34 -33.36 31.60
CA ARG A 385 -16.34 -32.82 32.52
C ARG A 385 -15.88 -31.49 33.10
N ILE A 386 -16.80 -30.52 33.19
CA ILE A 386 -16.51 -29.17 33.67
C ILE A 386 -15.97 -29.18 35.10
N GLU A 387 -16.53 -30.03 35.97
CA GLU A 387 -16.07 -30.20 37.36
C GLU A 387 -14.58 -30.61 37.47
N ASN A 388 -14.07 -31.33 36.47
CA ASN A 388 -12.70 -31.85 36.43
C ASN A 388 -11.77 -30.98 35.57
N PHE A 389 -12.27 -29.90 34.97
CA PHE A 389 -11.53 -29.13 33.97
C PHE A 389 -10.26 -28.48 34.54
N SER A 390 -10.31 -27.96 35.76
CA SER A 390 -9.13 -27.39 36.43
C SER A 390 -8.01 -28.42 36.63
N ASN A 391 -8.37 -29.63 37.07
CA ASN A 391 -7.40 -30.72 37.23
C ASN A 391 -6.88 -31.21 35.86
N HIS A 392 -7.77 -31.33 34.87
CA HIS A 392 -7.38 -31.67 33.50
C HIS A 392 -6.37 -30.68 32.95
N TYR A 393 -6.63 -29.37 33.03
CA TYR A 393 -5.70 -28.32 32.58
C TYR A 393 -4.33 -28.45 33.27
N ARG A 394 -4.31 -28.63 34.60
CA ARG A 394 -3.06 -28.80 35.37
C ARG A 394 -2.24 -30.00 34.92
N VAL A 395 -2.89 -31.11 34.58
CA VAL A 395 -2.23 -32.32 34.08
C VAL A 395 -1.73 -32.12 32.64
N MET A 396 -2.51 -31.43 31.81
CA MET A 396 -2.14 -31.17 30.41
C MET A 396 -0.97 -30.19 30.28
N SER A 397 -0.92 -29.16 31.13
CA SER A 397 0.13 -28.15 31.16
C SER A 397 1.40 -28.57 31.92
N ALA A 398 1.42 -29.78 32.49
CA ALA A 398 2.59 -30.29 33.20
C ALA A 398 3.76 -30.54 32.24
N ASP A 399 4.98 -30.56 32.77
CA ASP A 399 6.20 -30.89 32.03
C ASP A 399 6.38 -30.06 30.74
N SER A 400 6.17 -28.75 30.86
CA SER A 400 6.24 -27.79 29.75
C SER A 400 5.23 -28.10 28.64
N ASP A 401 3.96 -28.27 29.02
CA ASP A 401 2.83 -28.50 28.11
C ASP A 401 2.91 -29.81 27.29
N PHE A 402 3.70 -30.80 27.73
CA PHE A 402 3.98 -32.04 26.98
C PHE A 402 2.72 -32.75 26.44
N ARG A 403 1.66 -32.86 27.24
CA ARG A 403 0.42 -33.54 26.82
C ARG A 403 -0.43 -32.68 25.89
N PHE A 404 -0.35 -31.35 26.01
CA PHE A 404 -0.96 -30.46 25.02
C PHE A 404 -0.26 -30.60 23.67
N SER A 405 1.08 -30.69 23.65
CA SER A 405 1.83 -30.90 22.41
C SER A 405 1.46 -32.22 21.74
N GLU A 406 1.39 -33.33 22.51
CA GLU A 406 0.99 -34.65 22.00
C GLU A 406 -0.43 -34.62 21.40
N GLU A 407 -1.41 -34.11 22.17
CA GLU A 407 -2.80 -34.04 21.73
C GLU A 407 -2.98 -33.12 20.50
N PHE A 408 -2.29 -31.99 20.45
CA PHE A 408 -2.40 -31.08 19.30
C PHE A 408 -1.76 -31.65 18.03
N GLU A 409 -0.68 -32.43 18.16
CA GLU A 409 -0.01 -33.07 17.02
C GLU A 409 -0.91 -34.11 16.34
N GLU A 410 -1.80 -34.78 17.07
CA GLU A 410 -2.80 -35.71 16.50
C GLU A 410 -3.75 -35.01 15.50
N LEU A 411 -3.99 -33.71 15.66
CA LEU A 411 -4.87 -32.93 14.77
C LEU A 411 -4.20 -32.52 13.45
N LYS A 412 -2.88 -32.69 13.31
CA LYS A 412 -2.07 -32.16 12.19
C LYS A 412 -2.50 -32.62 10.80
N HIS A 413 -2.99 -33.85 10.67
CA HIS A 413 -3.36 -34.46 9.39
C HIS A 413 -4.85 -34.43 9.10
N VAL A 414 -5.69 -34.02 10.07
CA VAL A 414 -7.15 -34.03 9.95
C VAL A 414 -7.63 -33.15 8.79
N GLY A 415 -8.36 -33.75 7.84
CA GLY A 415 -9.00 -33.06 6.72
C GLY A 415 -8.07 -32.73 5.55
N ARG A 416 -6.75 -32.94 5.68
CA ARG A 416 -5.77 -32.55 4.64
C ARG A 416 -5.85 -33.37 3.36
N GLU A 417 -6.54 -34.49 3.39
CA GLU A 417 -6.85 -35.35 2.25
C GLU A 417 -7.90 -34.78 1.29
N GLN A 418 -8.63 -33.75 1.71
CA GLN A 418 -9.78 -33.25 0.96
C GLN A 418 -9.36 -32.35 -0.23
N PRO A 419 -10.14 -32.36 -1.33
CA PRO A 419 -9.81 -31.61 -2.53
C PRO A 419 -10.03 -30.09 -2.36
N CYS A 420 -9.18 -29.31 -3.03
CA CYS A 420 -9.23 -27.85 -3.12
C CYS A 420 -9.22 -27.38 -4.60
N THR A 421 -9.80 -28.17 -5.49
CA THR A 421 -9.70 -28.01 -6.95
C THR A 421 -10.15 -26.64 -7.44
N ALA A 422 -11.22 -26.07 -6.85
CA ALA A 422 -11.70 -24.74 -7.24
C ALA A 422 -10.68 -23.65 -6.88
N ALA A 423 -9.95 -23.81 -5.77
CA ALA A 423 -8.93 -22.86 -5.33
C ALA A 423 -7.67 -22.92 -6.19
N ASP A 424 -7.39 -24.08 -6.78
CA ASP A 424 -6.21 -24.32 -7.62
C ASP A 424 -6.38 -23.88 -9.07
N LEU A 425 -7.59 -23.50 -9.50
CA LEU A 425 -7.85 -22.96 -10.83
C LEU A 425 -6.99 -21.71 -11.08
N PRO A 426 -6.36 -21.57 -12.27
CA PRO A 426 -5.48 -20.44 -12.58
C PRO A 426 -6.10 -19.06 -12.31
N CYS A 427 -7.38 -18.86 -12.61
CA CYS A 427 -8.11 -17.62 -12.36
C CYS A 427 -8.36 -17.33 -10.87
N ASN A 428 -8.40 -18.36 -10.02
CA ASN A 428 -8.68 -18.25 -8.58
C ASN A 428 -7.41 -18.13 -7.72
N ARG A 429 -6.24 -18.57 -8.23
CA ARG A 429 -4.96 -18.46 -7.50
C ARG A 429 -4.66 -17.04 -7.00
N PRO A 430 -4.86 -15.95 -7.77
CA PRO A 430 -4.63 -14.59 -7.30
C PRO A 430 -5.61 -14.13 -6.20
N LYS A 431 -6.74 -14.82 -6.03
CA LYS A 431 -7.75 -14.53 -4.99
C LYS A 431 -7.34 -15.10 -3.61
N ASN A 432 -6.26 -15.89 -3.53
CA ASN A 432 -5.75 -16.49 -2.31
C ASN A 432 -4.59 -15.69 -1.70
N ARG A 433 -4.71 -15.31 -0.42
CA ARG A 433 -3.64 -14.60 0.31
C ARG A 433 -2.43 -15.51 0.58
N PHE A 434 -2.67 -16.80 0.75
CA PHE A 434 -1.63 -17.80 1.00
C PHE A 434 -1.85 -19.04 0.12
N THR A 435 -0.78 -19.54 -0.49
CA THR A 435 -0.82 -20.71 -1.39
C THR A 435 -1.13 -22.01 -0.66
N ASN A 436 -0.84 -22.08 0.64
CA ASN A 436 -1.06 -23.27 1.47
C ASN A 436 -2.34 -23.20 2.33
N ILE A 437 -3.14 -22.15 2.20
CA ILE A 437 -4.41 -21.97 2.93
C ILE A 437 -5.55 -21.87 1.91
N LEU A 438 -5.96 -23.03 1.41
CA LEU A 438 -6.99 -23.15 0.38
C LEU A 438 -8.29 -23.70 0.99
N PRO A 439 -9.46 -23.23 0.53
CA PRO A 439 -10.75 -23.75 1.00
C PRO A 439 -11.01 -25.14 0.41
N TYR A 440 -11.46 -26.08 1.25
CA TYR A 440 -11.93 -27.38 0.76
C TYR A 440 -13.18 -27.23 -0.11
N ASP A 441 -13.26 -27.98 -1.20
CA ASP A 441 -14.32 -27.83 -2.21
C ASP A 441 -15.73 -28.13 -1.65
N HIS A 442 -15.83 -29.10 -0.74
CA HIS A 442 -17.12 -29.57 -0.23
C HIS A 442 -17.79 -28.56 0.73
N SER A 443 -17.00 -27.72 1.39
CA SER A 443 -17.44 -26.76 2.41
C SER A 443 -17.28 -25.29 1.98
N ARG A 444 -16.65 -25.02 0.83
CA ARG A 444 -16.40 -23.64 0.38
C ARG A 444 -17.70 -22.85 0.19
N PHE A 445 -17.64 -21.55 0.50
CA PHE A 445 -18.70 -20.64 0.08
C PHE A 445 -18.66 -20.49 -1.45
N LYS A 446 -19.84 -20.40 -2.06
CA LYS A 446 -19.99 -20.20 -3.51
C LYS A 446 -20.77 -18.92 -3.74
N LEU A 447 -20.13 -17.95 -4.36
CA LEU A 447 -20.80 -16.76 -4.87
C LEU A 447 -21.74 -17.14 -6.02
N GLN A 448 -22.75 -16.32 -6.28
CA GLN A 448 -23.53 -16.49 -7.49
C GLN A 448 -22.62 -16.33 -8.72
N PRO A 449 -22.57 -17.33 -9.62
CA PRO A 449 -21.72 -17.26 -10.79
C PRO A 449 -22.17 -16.14 -11.72
N VAL A 450 -21.20 -15.50 -12.36
CA VAL A 450 -21.43 -14.55 -13.46
C VAL A 450 -21.25 -15.32 -14.77
N ASP A 451 -22.21 -15.16 -15.69
CA ASP A 451 -22.17 -15.81 -17.00
C ASP A 451 -20.85 -15.48 -17.72
N ASP A 452 -20.27 -16.49 -18.37
CA ASP A 452 -19.01 -16.40 -19.13
C ASP A 452 -17.74 -15.99 -18.33
N GLU A 453 -17.79 -15.98 -16.99
CA GLU A 453 -16.64 -15.69 -16.13
C GLU A 453 -16.26 -16.89 -15.24
N GLU A 454 -15.26 -17.67 -15.66
CA GLU A 454 -14.76 -18.81 -14.89
C GLU A 454 -14.10 -18.36 -13.57
N GLY A 455 -14.51 -18.97 -12.46
CA GLY A 455 -14.03 -18.60 -11.12
C GLY A 455 -14.75 -17.39 -10.49
N SER A 456 -15.81 -16.89 -11.12
CA SER A 456 -16.68 -15.85 -10.55
C SER A 456 -17.44 -16.30 -9.30
N ASP A 457 -17.63 -17.62 -9.13
CA ASP A 457 -18.25 -18.24 -7.94
C ASP A 457 -17.28 -18.39 -6.75
N TYR A 458 -16.00 -18.08 -6.95
CA TYR A 458 -14.94 -18.40 -6.01
C TYR A 458 -14.62 -17.24 -5.05
N ILE A 459 -14.56 -17.59 -3.76
CA ILE A 459 -13.95 -16.81 -2.70
C ILE A 459 -13.26 -17.77 -1.72
N ASN A 460 -12.13 -17.37 -1.13
CA ASN A 460 -11.43 -18.18 -0.13
C ASN A 460 -12.18 -18.13 1.22
N ALA A 461 -13.24 -18.92 1.32
CA ALA A 461 -14.07 -19.03 2.52
C ALA A 461 -14.71 -20.41 2.62
N ASN A 462 -14.92 -20.91 3.84
CA ASN A 462 -15.63 -22.16 4.12
C ASN A 462 -16.72 -21.93 5.15
N TYR A 463 -17.81 -22.68 5.04
CA TYR A 463 -18.73 -22.84 6.16
C TYR A 463 -18.05 -23.64 7.26
N VAL A 464 -18.23 -23.23 8.52
CA VAL A 464 -17.68 -23.92 9.69
C VAL A 464 -18.77 -24.05 10.76
N PRO A 465 -18.87 -25.21 11.45
CA PRO A 465 -19.88 -25.46 12.45
C PRO A 465 -19.64 -24.64 13.72
N GLY A 466 -20.72 -24.14 14.30
CA GLY A 466 -20.74 -23.51 15.62
C GLY A 466 -21.52 -24.35 16.64
N HIS A 467 -22.01 -23.69 17.70
CA HIS A 467 -22.85 -24.34 18.71
C HIS A 467 -24.28 -24.56 18.20
N ASN A 468 -24.80 -23.62 17.41
CA ASN A 468 -26.20 -23.51 17.06
C ASN A 468 -26.53 -24.09 15.67
N SER A 469 -25.53 -24.17 14.77
CA SER A 469 -25.73 -24.66 13.40
C SER A 469 -24.45 -25.25 12.80
N PRO A 470 -24.56 -26.28 11.93
CA PRO A 470 -23.43 -26.80 11.16
C PRO A 470 -22.84 -25.79 10.17
N ARG A 471 -23.57 -24.71 9.86
CA ARG A 471 -23.14 -23.59 8.99
C ARG A 471 -23.26 -22.24 9.68
N GLU A 472 -23.06 -22.22 11.00
CA GLU A 472 -23.16 -20.99 11.80
C GLU A 472 -22.13 -19.94 11.39
N PHE A 473 -20.95 -20.35 10.93
CA PHE A 473 -19.88 -19.43 10.53
C PHE A 473 -19.53 -19.58 9.05
N ILE A 474 -19.17 -18.46 8.43
CA ILE A 474 -18.37 -18.42 7.21
C ILE A 474 -17.00 -17.90 7.61
N VAL A 475 -15.98 -18.76 7.55
CA VAL A 475 -14.61 -18.40 7.88
C VAL A 475 -13.84 -18.11 6.60
N THR A 476 -13.26 -16.93 6.52
CA THR A 476 -12.56 -16.44 5.31
C THR A 476 -11.21 -15.82 5.64
N GLN A 477 -10.35 -15.68 4.64
CA GLN A 477 -9.11 -14.90 4.75
C GLN A 477 -9.42 -13.40 4.91
N GLY A 478 -8.48 -12.64 5.46
CA GLY A 478 -8.54 -11.18 5.39
C GLY A 478 -8.55 -10.74 3.92
N PRO A 479 -9.57 -9.98 3.46
CA PRO A 479 -9.70 -9.59 2.06
C PRO A 479 -8.42 -8.99 1.49
N LEU A 480 -8.13 -9.29 0.24
CA LEU A 480 -7.12 -8.59 -0.55
C LEU A 480 -7.78 -7.36 -1.17
N HIS A 481 -6.98 -6.40 -1.59
CA HIS A 481 -7.49 -5.27 -2.37
C HIS A 481 -8.30 -5.73 -3.59
N SER A 482 -7.85 -6.79 -4.27
CA SER A 482 -8.51 -7.40 -5.42
C SER A 482 -9.75 -8.26 -5.09
N THR A 483 -10.02 -8.57 -3.82
CA THR A 483 -11.14 -9.45 -3.42
C THR A 483 -12.12 -8.80 -2.45
N ARG A 484 -12.02 -7.49 -2.23
CA ARG A 484 -12.96 -6.72 -1.39
C ARG A 484 -14.39 -6.73 -1.94
N ASP A 485 -14.54 -6.70 -3.26
CA ASP A 485 -15.85 -6.75 -3.93
C ASP A 485 -16.49 -8.14 -3.75
N ASP A 486 -15.71 -9.21 -3.95
CA ASP A 486 -16.12 -10.59 -3.67
C ASP A 486 -16.51 -10.80 -2.21
N PHE A 487 -15.78 -10.18 -1.27
CA PHE A 487 -16.06 -10.26 0.17
C PHE A 487 -17.41 -9.63 0.53
N TRP A 488 -17.70 -8.42 0.03
CA TRP A 488 -18.99 -7.78 0.28
C TRP A 488 -20.14 -8.52 -0.42
N ARG A 489 -19.89 -9.04 -1.63
CA ARG A 489 -20.85 -9.90 -2.34
C ARG A 489 -21.17 -11.15 -1.54
N MET A 490 -20.18 -11.81 -0.92
CA MET A 490 -20.39 -12.93 -0.01
C MET A 490 -21.21 -12.53 1.22
N CYS A 491 -20.89 -11.41 1.86
CA CYS A 491 -21.64 -10.91 3.03
C CYS A 491 -23.12 -10.67 2.67
N TRP A 492 -23.38 -10.13 1.47
CA TRP A 492 -24.73 -9.92 0.97
C TRP A 492 -25.45 -11.23 0.63
N GLU A 493 -24.84 -12.11 -0.16
CA GLU A 493 -25.48 -13.34 -0.64
C GLU A 493 -25.72 -14.37 0.48
N SER A 494 -24.82 -14.41 1.47
CA SER A 494 -25.00 -15.21 2.69
C SER A 494 -26.07 -14.65 3.63
N ASN A 495 -26.53 -13.42 3.40
CA ASN A 495 -27.41 -12.67 4.31
C ASN A 495 -26.81 -12.51 5.72
N SER A 496 -25.48 -12.45 5.82
CA SER A 496 -24.77 -12.22 7.09
C SER A 496 -25.14 -10.86 7.69
N ARG A 497 -25.19 -10.84 9.03
CA ARG A 497 -25.47 -9.63 9.84
C ARG A 497 -24.34 -9.28 10.80
N ALA A 498 -23.30 -10.10 10.84
CA ALA A 498 -22.17 -9.92 11.72
C ALA A 498 -20.87 -10.31 11.01
N ILE A 499 -19.85 -9.47 11.17
CA ILE A 499 -18.48 -9.73 10.74
C ILE A 499 -17.58 -9.65 11.97
N ILE A 500 -16.75 -10.66 12.20
CA ILE A 500 -15.74 -10.72 13.25
C ILE A 500 -14.36 -10.62 12.60
N MET A 501 -13.64 -9.53 12.90
CA MET A 501 -12.29 -9.26 12.43
C MET A 501 -11.30 -9.40 13.60
N LEU A 502 -10.37 -10.35 13.49
CA LEU A 502 -9.43 -10.71 14.57
C LEU A 502 -7.97 -10.32 14.25
N THR A 503 -7.78 -9.26 13.46
CA THR A 503 -6.44 -8.79 13.04
C THR A 503 -6.46 -7.30 12.79
N ARG A 504 -5.34 -6.61 12.99
CA ARG A 504 -5.16 -5.26 12.45
C ARG A 504 -4.83 -5.37 10.96
N CYS A 505 -5.14 -4.35 10.16
CA CYS A 505 -4.79 -4.36 8.73
C CYS A 505 -3.27 -4.54 8.52
N VAL A 506 -2.46 -3.94 9.41
CA VAL A 506 -1.00 -4.05 9.40
C VAL A 506 -0.51 -4.46 10.79
N GLU A 507 0.36 -5.46 10.83
CA GLU A 507 0.98 -6.01 12.05
C GLU A 507 2.48 -6.19 11.77
N LYS A 508 3.35 -5.63 12.63
CA LYS A 508 4.82 -5.57 12.41
C LYS A 508 5.24 -5.17 10.98
N GLY A 509 4.56 -4.16 10.41
CA GLY A 509 4.84 -3.65 9.07
C GLY A 509 4.44 -4.58 7.92
N ARG A 510 3.75 -5.69 8.21
CA ARG A 510 3.21 -6.61 7.20
C ARG A 510 1.71 -6.44 7.10
N GLU A 511 1.21 -6.31 5.88
CA GLU A 511 -0.23 -6.31 5.61
C GLU A 511 -0.83 -7.69 5.93
N LYS A 512 -1.82 -7.71 6.82
CA LYS A 512 -2.57 -8.90 7.21
C LYS A 512 -3.94 -8.95 6.58
N CYS A 513 -4.53 -7.80 6.31
CA CYS A 513 -5.86 -7.61 5.75
C CYS A 513 -5.92 -6.23 5.06
N ASP A 514 -6.50 -6.16 3.86
CA ASP A 514 -6.80 -4.87 3.23
C ASP A 514 -7.90 -4.14 4.03
N HIS A 515 -7.95 -2.81 3.92
CA HIS A 515 -8.99 -2.01 4.55
C HIS A 515 -10.25 -2.02 3.66
N TYR A 516 -11.10 -3.02 3.87
CA TYR A 516 -12.26 -3.30 3.00
C TYR A 516 -13.53 -2.52 3.35
N TRP A 517 -13.49 -1.58 4.29
CA TRP A 517 -14.65 -0.76 4.69
C TRP A 517 -14.35 0.74 4.46
N PRO A 518 -15.36 1.63 4.51
CA PRO A 518 -15.14 3.07 4.30
C PRO A 518 -14.22 3.69 5.37
N TYR A 519 -13.48 4.75 5.01
CA TYR A 519 -12.66 5.51 5.96
C TYR A 519 -13.46 6.54 6.77
N ASP A 520 -14.63 6.92 6.27
CA ASP A 520 -15.51 7.93 6.86
C ASP A 520 -16.99 7.55 6.66
N THR A 521 -17.90 8.46 6.97
CA THR A 521 -19.35 8.24 6.88
C THR A 521 -19.91 8.30 5.45
N MET A 522 -19.07 8.57 4.44
CA MET A 522 -19.50 8.58 3.05
C MET A 522 -19.70 7.15 2.55
N PRO A 523 -20.78 6.89 1.78
CA PRO A 523 -20.99 5.58 1.18
C PRO A 523 -19.90 5.26 0.14
N VAL A 524 -19.33 4.06 0.22
CA VAL A 524 -18.35 3.53 -0.75
C VAL A 524 -18.95 2.33 -1.45
N TYR A 525 -18.68 2.19 -2.75
CA TYR A 525 -19.17 1.05 -3.55
C TYR A 525 -18.08 0.01 -3.72
N TYR A 526 -18.45 -1.26 -3.48
CA TYR A 526 -17.66 -2.45 -3.71
C TYR A 526 -18.45 -3.33 -4.70
N GLY A 527 -18.11 -3.27 -5.98
CA GLY A 527 -18.98 -3.75 -7.05
C GLY A 527 -20.34 -3.04 -7.04
N ASP A 528 -21.43 -3.80 -6.95
CA ASP A 528 -22.82 -3.31 -6.91
C ASP A 528 -23.37 -3.10 -5.49
N ILE A 529 -22.52 -3.26 -4.47
CA ILE A 529 -22.89 -3.12 -3.06
C ILE A 529 -22.34 -1.80 -2.52
N SER A 530 -23.23 -0.95 -2.01
CA SER A 530 -22.87 0.26 -1.28
C SER A 530 -22.76 -0.05 0.21
N VAL A 531 -21.67 0.40 0.84
CA VAL A 531 -21.42 0.26 2.28
C VAL A 531 -21.19 1.64 2.88
N GLN A 532 -21.91 1.95 3.94
CA GLN A 532 -21.83 3.22 4.65
C GLN A 532 -21.69 2.97 6.16
N ILE A 533 -20.82 3.73 6.82
CA ILE A 533 -20.72 3.72 8.28
C ILE A 533 -21.87 4.51 8.90
N LEU A 534 -22.66 3.85 9.74
CA LEU A 534 -23.72 4.50 10.53
C LEU A 534 -23.22 4.96 11.90
N ASN A 535 -22.45 4.10 12.57
CA ASN A 535 -21.97 4.33 13.92
C ASN A 535 -20.67 3.55 14.16
N GLU A 536 -19.79 4.08 15.01
CA GLU A 536 -18.62 3.38 15.52
C GLU A 536 -18.52 3.56 17.04
N THR A 537 -18.37 2.45 17.76
CA THR A 537 -18.11 2.42 19.20
C THR A 537 -16.73 1.81 19.45
N ARG A 538 -15.85 2.54 20.11
CA ARG A 538 -14.48 2.10 20.41
C ARG A 538 -14.36 1.65 21.86
N TYR A 539 -13.87 0.43 22.07
CA TYR A 539 -13.53 -0.14 23.36
C TYR A 539 -12.00 -0.32 23.43
N PRO A 540 -11.42 -0.57 24.62
CA PRO A 540 -9.97 -0.72 24.76
C PRO A 540 -9.36 -1.82 23.86
N ASP A 541 -10.07 -2.95 23.73
CA ASP A 541 -9.57 -4.14 23.06
C ASP A 541 -10.22 -4.41 21.69
N TRP A 542 -11.32 -3.71 21.38
CA TRP A 542 -12.05 -3.89 20.11
C TRP A 542 -12.86 -2.66 19.72
N ASN A 543 -13.22 -2.60 18.44
CA ASN A 543 -14.18 -1.63 17.90
C ASN A 543 -15.44 -2.35 17.42
N ILE A 544 -16.58 -1.65 17.47
CA ILE A 544 -17.83 -2.11 16.88
C ILE A 544 -18.31 -1.03 15.92
N SER A 545 -18.34 -1.35 14.63
CA SER A 545 -18.88 -0.46 13.58
C SER A 545 -20.19 -1.03 13.06
N GLU A 546 -21.21 -0.19 12.88
CA GLU A 546 -22.48 -0.58 12.24
C GLU A 546 -22.49 -0.04 10.81
N PHE A 547 -22.65 -0.94 9.85
CA PHE A 547 -22.67 -0.61 8.43
C PHE A 547 -24.08 -0.72 7.87
N MET A 548 -24.51 0.30 7.14
CA MET A 548 -25.62 0.18 6.21
C MET A 548 -25.08 -0.38 4.89
N VAL A 549 -25.64 -1.49 4.46
CA VAL A 549 -25.28 -2.18 3.22
C VAL A 549 -26.48 -2.17 2.29
N CYS A 550 -26.31 -1.64 1.09
CA CYS A 550 -27.37 -1.46 0.10
C CYS A 550 -27.01 -2.15 -1.21
N ARG A 551 -27.99 -2.83 -1.82
CA ARG A 551 -27.92 -3.36 -3.19
C ARG A 551 -29.28 -3.15 -3.84
N GLY A 552 -29.34 -2.26 -4.84
CA GLY A 552 -30.61 -1.73 -5.35
C GLY A 552 -31.43 -1.07 -4.23
N ASP A 553 -32.72 -1.39 -4.14
CA ASP A 553 -33.62 -0.83 -3.13
C ASP A 553 -33.59 -1.55 -1.77
N THR A 554 -32.84 -2.66 -1.66
CA THR A 554 -32.77 -3.43 -0.42
C THR A 554 -31.65 -2.91 0.47
N GLN A 555 -31.96 -2.74 1.75
CA GLN A 555 -31.01 -2.26 2.76
C GLN A 555 -30.87 -3.25 3.91
N ARG A 556 -29.66 -3.35 4.45
CA ARG A 556 -29.31 -4.28 5.53
C ARG A 556 -28.30 -3.63 6.47
N VAL A 557 -28.50 -3.82 7.78
CA VAL A 557 -27.48 -3.47 8.76
C VAL A 557 -26.60 -4.67 9.04
N ILE A 558 -25.28 -4.48 8.98
CA ILE A 558 -24.26 -5.45 9.38
C ILE A 558 -23.42 -4.85 10.50
N ARG A 559 -23.20 -5.61 11.57
CA ARG A 559 -22.30 -5.21 12.67
C ARG A 559 -20.92 -5.81 12.47
N HIS A 560 -19.90 -4.97 12.53
CA HIS A 560 -18.50 -5.35 12.40
C HIS A 560 -17.81 -5.25 13.76
N PHE A 561 -17.34 -6.37 14.29
CA PHE A 561 -16.63 -6.48 15.55
C PHE A 561 -15.15 -6.69 15.26
N HIS A 562 -14.33 -5.68 15.55
CA HIS A 562 -12.91 -5.67 15.25
C HIS A 562 -12.07 -5.79 16.51
N PHE A 563 -11.53 -6.96 16.81
CA PHE A 563 -10.61 -7.16 17.92
C PHE A 563 -9.20 -6.68 17.54
N THR A 564 -8.70 -5.66 18.23
CA THR A 564 -7.52 -4.89 17.82
C THR A 564 -6.27 -5.19 18.64
N THR A 565 -6.40 -5.89 19.77
CA THR A 565 -5.31 -6.14 20.72
C THR A 565 -4.71 -7.54 20.67
N TRP A 566 -5.05 -8.34 19.64
CA TRP A 566 -4.37 -9.62 19.44
C TRP A 566 -2.90 -9.39 19.05
N PRO A 567 -1.92 -9.94 19.79
CA PRO A 567 -0.51 -9.70 19.51
C PRO A 567 -0.03 -10.38 18.21
N ASP A 568 1.03 -9.82 17.64
CA ASP A 568 1.58 -10.28 16.35
C ASP A 568 2.25 -11.66 16.47
N PHE A 569 2.81 -11.98 17.65
CA PHE A 569 3.27 -13.32 18.03
C PHE A 569 2.51 -13.78 19.28
N GLY A 570 2.12 -15.06 19.30
CA GLY A 570 1.44 -15.67 20.45
C GLY A 570 -0.07 -15.39 20.50
N VAL A 571 -0.57 -15.26 21.73
CA VAL A 571 -2.00 -15.21 22.07
C VAL A 571 -2.28 -14.04 23.03
N PRO A 572 -3.53 -13.56 23.12
CA PRO A 572 -3.87 -12.45 24.03
C PRO A 572 -3.47 -12.76 25.47
N ASN A 573 -2.68 -11.86 26.07
CA ASN A 573 -2.25 -11.95 27.45
C ASN A 573 -2.62 -10.64 28.20
N PRO A 574 -3.53 -10.69 29.19
CA PRO A 574 -4.15 -11.88 29.78
C PRO A 574 -5.30 -12.46 28.93
N PRO A 575 -5.62 -13.77 29.08
CA PRO A 575 -6.62 -14.48 28.28
C PRO A 575 -8.05 -13.94 28.45
N HIS A 576 -8.36 -13.26 29.57
CA HIS A 576 -9.68 -12.68 29.80
C HIS A 576 -10.07 -11.59 28.78
N THR A 577 -9.10 -10.96 28.11
CA THR A 577 -9.37 -9.98 27.05
C THR A 577 -10.18 -10.59 25.90
N LEU A 578 -9.82 -11.80 25.48
CA LEU A 578 -10.54 -12.53 24.44
C LEU A 578 -11.91 -13.01 24.91
N VAL A 579 -12.01 -13.47 26.17
CA VAL A 579 -13.28 -13.90 26.78
C VAL A 579 -14.29 -12.74 26.83
N ARG A 580 -13.85 -11.55 27.25
CA ARG A 580 -14.68 -10.33 27.28
C ARG A 580 -15.19 -9.96 25.89
N PHE A 581 -14.35 -10.07 24.88
CA PHE A 581 -14.75 -9.83 23.49
C PHE A 581 -15.82 -10.83 23.01
N VAL A 582 -15.64 -12.14 23.27
CA VAL A 582 -16.60 -13.19 22.90
C VAL A 582 -17.97 -12.95 23.57
N ARG A 583 -17.98 -12.61 24.87
CA ARG A 583 -19.23 -12.27 25.57
C ARG A 583 -19.90 -11.03 25.00
N ALA A 584 -19.14 -9.95 24.81
CA ALA A 584 -19.68 -8.71 24.22
C ALA A 584 -20.25 -8.92 22.82
N PHE A 585 -19.65 -9.83 22.02
CA PHE A 585 -20.19 -10.25 20.74
C PHE A 585 -21.54 -10.96 20.90
N ARG A 586 -21.61 -12.02 21.73
CA ARG A 586 -22.85 -12.82 21.91
C ARG A 586 -23.97 -12.08 22.63
N GLU A 587 -23.66 -11.05 23.41
CA GLU A 587 -24.66 -10.13 23.95
C GLU A 587 -25.35 -9.30 22.85
N LYS A 588 -24.62 -8.94 21.79
CA LYS A 588 -25.13 -8.10 20.69
C LYS A 588 -25.62 -8.87 19.47
N VAL A 589 -25.24 -10.14 19.34
CA VAL A 589 -25.60 -11.01 18.23
C VAL A 589 -26.27 -12.26 18.76
N ALA A 590 -27.61 -12.24 18.74
CA ALA A 590 -28.42 -13.39 19.11
C ALA A 590 -28.18 -14.56 18.14
N PRO A 591 -28.32 -15.82 18.60
CA PRO A 591 -28.32 -16.97 17.71
C PRO A 591 -29.44 -16.83 16.68
N ASP A 592 -29.09 -16.60 15.42
CA ASP A 592 -30.01 -16.67 14.29
C ASP A 592 -29.51 -17.70 13.26
N GLN A 593 -30.33 -18.04 12.27
CA GLN A 593 -29.96 -19.03 11.26
C GLN A 593 -28.99 -18.48 10.20
N ARG A 594 -28.53 -17.23 10.32
CA ARG A 594 -27.70 -16.57 9.29
C ARG A 594 -26.23 -16.78 9.65
N PRO A 595 -25.35 -17.00 8.65
CA PRO A 595 -23.95 -17.21 8.94
C PRO A 595 -23.29 -15.93 9.47
N ILE A 596 -22.42 -16.08 10.47
CA ILE A 596 -21.52 -15.04 10.97
C ILE A 596 -20.22 -15.12 10.19
N VAL A 597 -19.78 -14.01 9.59
CA VAL A 597 -18.52 -13.97 8.86
C VAL A 597 -17.39 -13.77 9.87
N VAL A 598 -16.36 -14.62 9.83
CA VAL A 598 -15.20 -14.55 10.73
C VAL A 598 -13.93 -14.55 9.90
N HIS A 599 -13.03 -13.61 10.15
CA HIS A 599 -11.73 -13.58 9.49
C HIS A 599 -10.61 -13.07 10.39
N CYS A 600 -9.39 -13.41 10.00
CA CYS A 600 -8.17 -12.80 10.52
C CYS A 600 -7.29 -12.43 9.32
N SER A 601 -6.06 -12.94 9.23
CA SER A 601 -5.24 -12.86 8.02
C SER A 601 -5.46 -14.05 7.10
N ALA A 602 -5.10 -15.26 7.53
CA ALA A 602 -5.33 -16.50 6.77
C ALA A 602 -6.75 -17.07 6.94
N GLY A 603 -7.48 -16.63 7.97
CA GLY A 603 -8.79 -17.18 8.29
C GLY A 603 -8.74 -18.58 8.88
N VAL A 604 -7.72 -18.90 9.71
CA VAL A 604 -7.54 -20.25 10.28
C VAL A 604 -7.22 -20.22 11.78
N GLY A 605 -6.10 -19.58 12.16
CA GLY A 605 -5.60 -19.58 13.55
C GLY A 605 -6.51 -18.85 14.52
N ARG A 606 -6.42 -17.51 14.55
CA ARG A 606 -7.24 -16.65 15.44
C ARG A 606 -8.75 -16.90 15.25
N SER A 607 -9.18 -17.11 14.00
CA SER A 607 -10.57 -17.43 13.66
C SER A 607 -11.04 -18.74 14.30
N GLY A 608 -10.25 -19.81 14.24
CA GLY A 608 -10.57 -21.07 14.90
C GLY A 608 -10.53 -20.96 16.42
N THR A 609 -9.58 -20.21 16.98
CA THR A 609 -9.52 -19.94 18.42
C THR A 609 -10.78 -19.24 18.92
N PHE A 610 -11.22 -18.19 18.21
CA PHE A 610 -12.46 -17.47 18.53
C PHE A 610 -13.68 -18.38 18.45
N ILE A 611 -13.86 -19.13 17.36
CA ILE A 611 -15.02 -20.01 17.16
C ILE A 611 -15.07 -21.11 18.22
N CYS A 612 -13.93 -21.72 18.54
CA CYS A 612 -13.87 -22.74 19.58
C CYS A 612 -14.24 -22.17 20.95
N LEU A 613 -13.68 -21.01 21.32
CA LEU A 613 -13.99 -20.34 22.58
C LEU A 613 -15.46 -19.92 22.68
N ASP A 614 -15.99 -19.33 21.61
CA ASP A 614 -17.40 -18.97 21.49
C ASP A 614 -18.33 -20.17 21.68
N ARG A 615 -17.99 -21.31 21.06
CA ARG A 615 -18.76 -22.55 21.16
C ARG A 615 -18.72 -23.14 22.57
N ILE A 616 -17.56 -23.21 23.21
CA ILE A 616 -17.45 -23.80 24.56
C ILE A 616 -18.10 -22.93 25.63
N ILE A 617 -18.06 -21.60 25.52
CA ILE A 617 -18.73 -20.69 26.46
C ILE A 617 -20.26 -20.87 26.40
N GLN A 618 -20.82 -21.09 25.21
CA GLN A 618 -22.23 -21.45 25.06
C GLN A 618 -22.50 -22.85 25.63
N GLN A 619 -21.64 -23.82 25.31
CA GLN A 619 -21.80 -25.22 25.72
C GLN A 619 -21.81 -25.40 27.25
N ILE A 620 -20.95 -24.72 28.00
CA ILE A 620 -20.93 -24.82 29.47
C ILE A 620 -22.21 -24.28 30.14
N SER A 621 -23.03 -23.51 29.41
CA SER A 621 -24.30 -23.01 29.93
C SER A 621 -25.42 -24.06 29.84
N VAL A 622 -25.22 -25.13 29.05
CA VAL A 622 -26.26 -26.13 28.74
C VAL A 622 -25.80 -27.59 28.92
N SER A 623 -24.51 -27.83 29.11
CA SER A 623 -23.90 -29.15 29.25
C SER A 623 -22.93 -29.19 30.42
N ASP A 624 -22.67 -30.37 30.98
CA ASP A 624 -21.72 -30.63 32.06
C ASP A 624 -20.32 -31.02 31.56
N TYR A 625 -20.10 -31.02 30.25
CA TYR A 625 -18.82 -31.34 29.62
C TYR A 625 -18.49 -30.39 28.45
N VAL A 626 -17.19 -30.30 28.15
CA VAL A 626 -16.63 -29.61 26.98
C VAL A 626 -15.74 -30.57 26.19
N ASP A 627 -15.66 -30.40 24.87
CA ASP A 627 -14.82 -31.24 24.01
C ASP A 627 -14.03 -30.37 23.04
N ILE A 628 -12.98 -29.71 23.55
CA ILE A 628 -12.18 -28.77 22.76
C ILE A 628 -11.48 -29.50 21.60
N PHE A 629 -10.97 -30.70 21.84
CA PHE A 629 -10.35 -31.55 20.82
C PHE A 629 -11.34 -31.87 19.68
N GLY A 630 -12.52 -32.39 20.01
CA GLY A 630 -13.53 -32.75 19.02
C GLY A 630 -14.07 -31.54 18.24
N ILE A 631 -14.16 -30.37 18.87
CA ILE A 631 -14.52 -29.12 18.19
C ILE A 631 -13.45 -28.74 17.15
N VAL A 632 -12.17 -28.75 17.53
CA VAL A 632 -11.07 -28.43 16.59
C VAL A 632 -10.96 -29.47 15.50
N TYR A 633 -11.12 -30.76 15.82
CA TYR A 633 -11.18 -31.85 14.86
C TYR A 633 -12.27 -31.60 13.81
N ALA A 634 -13.49 -31.29 14.25
CA ALA A 634 -14.61 -30.99 13.35
C ALA A 634 -14.33 -29.77 12.48
N MET A 635 -13.78 -28.68 13.04
CA MET A 635 -13.42 -27.49 12.25
C MET A 635 -12.34 -27.78 11.20
N ARG A 636 -11.33 -28.62 11.53
CA ARG A 636 -10.25 -29.02 10.61
C ARG A 636 -10.77 -29.86 9.43
N LYS A 637 -11.90 -30.56 9.58
CA LYS A 637 -12.57 -31.23 8.46
C LYS A 637 -13.26 -30.26 7.51
N GLU A 638 -13.61 -29.06 7.96
CA GLU A 638 -14.34 -28.07 7.15
C GLU A 638 -13.42 -26.99 6.56
N ARG A 639 -12.34 -26.63 7.26
CA ARG A 639 -11.33 -25.69 6.76
C ARG A 639 -9.95 -26.07 7.28
N VAL A 640 -8.96 -25.98 6.39
CA VAL A 640 -7.57 -26.35 6.69
C VAL A 640 -7.02 -25.55 7.89
N TRP A 641 -6.25 -26.19 8.76
CA TRP A 641 -5.49 -25.55 9.86
C TRP A 641 -6.31 -24.74 10.89
N MET A 642 -7.63 -24.93 11.01
CA MET A 642 -8.42 -24.27 12.07
C MET A 642 -7.80 -24.54 13.44
N VAL A 643 -7.55 -23.46 14.19
CA VAL A 643 -6.59 -23.39 15.32
C VAL A 643 -5.19 -23.82 14.87
N GLN A 644 -4.32 -22.84 14.60
CA GLN A 644 -3.12 -23.07 13.80
C GLN A 644 -1.91 -23.48 14.62
N THR A 645 -1.78 -22.96 15.85
CA THR A 645 -0.62 -23.21 16.70
C THR A 645 -1.02 -23.83 18.03
N GLU A 646 -0.09 -24.54 18.65
CA GLU A 646 -0.27 -25.13 19.97
C GLU A 646 -0.61 -24.07 21.03
N GLN A 647 0.06 -22.91 21.01
CA GLN A 647 -0.24 -21.83 21.95
C GLN A 647 -1.68 -21.33 21.81
N GLN A 648 -2.26 -21.34 20.60
CA GLN A 648 -3.67 -21.01 20.39
C GLN A 648 -4.59 -22.09 20.98
N TYR A 649 -4.23 -23.36 20.85
CA TYR A 649 -4.96 -24.47 21.45
C TYR A 649 -4.97 -24.40 22.98
N ILE A 650 -3.81 -24.16 23.58
CA ILE A 650 -3.66 -23.95 25.03
C ILE A 650 -4.43 -22.71 25.50
N CYS A 651 -4.40 -21.61 24.72
CA CYS A 651 -5.13 -20.39 25.04
C CYS A 651 -6.65 -20.61 25.18
N ILE A 652 -7.25 -21.48 24.36
CA ILE A 652 -8.67 -21.84 24.48
C ILE A 652 -8.95 -22.44 25.86
N HIS A 653 -8.09 -23.34 26.32
CA HIS A 653 -8.20 -23.97 27.64
C HIS A 653 -7.99 -22.95 28.77
N GLN A 654 -7.01 -22.06 28.65
CA GLN A 654 -6.78 -20.97 29.61
C GLN A 654 -7.98 -20.02 29.72
N CYS A 655 -8.59 -19.68 28.58
CA CYS A 655 -9.79 -18.85 28.54
C CYS A 655 -10.94 -19.53 29.27
N LEU A 656 -11.20 -20.82 28.99
CA LEU A 656 -12.24 -21.56 29.68
C LEU A 656 -11.96 -21.72 31.18
N LEU A 657 -10.71 -21.98 31.57
CA LEU A 657 -10.34 -22.04 32.99
C LEU A 657 -10.63 -20.70 33.69
N THR A 658 -10.28 -19.59 33.04
CA THR A 658 -10.57 -18.23 33.57
C THR A 658 -12.07 -18.00 33.76
N VAL A 659 -12.89 -18.51 32.83
CA VAL A 659 -14.36 -18.44 32.90
C VAL A 659 -14.88 -19.22 34.12
N LEU A 660 -14.41 -20.46 34.29
CA LEU A 660 -14.85 -21.34 35.38
C LEU A 660 -14.40 -20.85 36.76
N GLU A 661 -13.27 -20.14 36.84
CA GLU A 661 -12.76 -19.54 38.08
C GLU A 661 -13.42 -18.19 38.42
N GLY A 662 -14.26 -17.64 37.54
CA GLY A 662 -14.94 -16.34 37.76
C GLY A 662 -14.00 -15.12 37.74
N LYS A 663 -12.78 -15.26 37.21
CA LYS A 663 -11.73 -14.21 37.20
C LYS A 663 -11.85 -13.24 36.00
N GLU A 664 -12.94 -13.28 35.26
CA GLU A 664 -13.12 -12.47 34.05
C GLU A 664 -13.35 -10.97 34.32
N LEU A 665 -13.89 -10.63 35.49
CA LEU A 665 -14.27 -9.26 35.88
C LEU A 665 -13.21 -8.53 36.71
N THR A 666 -12.14 -9.22 37.12
CA THR A 666 -11.06 -8.67 37.94
C THR A 666 -9.91 -8.19 37.07
N GLY A 667 -10.07 -7.03 36.43
CA GLY A 667 -9.00 -6.37 35.68
C GLY A 667 -8.90 -4.88 35.99
N SER A 668 -7.79 -4.46 36.61
CA SER A 668 -7.39 -3.04 36.71
C SER A 668 -7.29 -2.42 35.32
N PRO A 669 -7.63 -1.12 35.12
CA PRO A 669 -7.29 -0.42 33.89
C PRO A 669 -5.78 -0.55 33.67
N ARG A 670 -5.38 -1.15 32.54
CA ARG A 670 -3.97 -1.15 32.12
C ARG A 670 -3.59 0.29 31.79
N GLU A 671 -2.58 0.82 32.47
CA GLU A 671 -1.84 1.99 31.99
C GLU A 671 -1.29 1.67 30.60
N ILE A 672 -1.62 2.51 29.64
CA ILE A 672 -1.10 2.43 28.29
C ILE A 672 0.35 2.89 28.38
N HIS A 673 1.29 1.93 28.42
CA HIS A 673 2.67 2.25 28.08
C HIS A 673 2.73 2.47 26.57
N GLU A 674 2.78 3.74 26.16
CA GLU A 674 3.36 4.11 24.87
C GLU A 674 4.77 3.51 24.79
N ASN A 675 5.06 2.79 23.71
CA ASN A 675 6.38 2.30 23.33
C ASN A 675 7.11 1.40 24.34
N GLN A 676 6.83 0.09 24.26
CA GLN A 676 7.87 -0.93 24.49
C GLN A 676 7.96 -1.84 23.26
N GLY A 677 8.71 -1.34 22.27
CA GLY A 677 9.18 -2.07 21.10
C GLY A 677 10.68 -1.82 20.93
N PHE A 678 11.40 -1.84 22.04
CA PHE A 678 12.85 -1.95 22.14
C PHE A 678 13.09 -2.80 23.39
N GLU A 679 13.18 -4.11 23.20
CA GLU A 679 13.95 -4.96 24.09
C GLU A 679 14.85 -5.80 23.20
N ASP A 680 16.12 -5.81 23.59
CA ASP A 680 17.28 -6.22 22.84
C ASP A 680 17.30 -7.73 22.55
N ASP A 681 17.88 -8.05 21.39
CA ASP A 681 18.38 -9.38 21.03
C ASP A 681 19.53 -9.75 21.99
N GLU A 682 19.23 -10.42 23.11
CA GLU A 682 20.22 -11.27 23.79
C GLU A 682 19.55 -12.51 24.39
N GLY A 683 20.01 -13.68 23.92
CA GLY A 683 19.83 -14.96 24.62
C GLY A 683 18.82 -15.91 23.99
N ILE A 684 19.30 -16.80 23.11
CA ILE A 684 19.45 -18.23 23.39
C ILE A 684 19.99 -18.87 22.11
N ALA A 685 21.33 -18.95 22.05
CA ALA A 685 21.99 -20.10 21.48
C ALA A 685 22.00 -21.21 22.55
N GLU A 686 22.10 -22.46 22.09
CA GLU A 686 22.30 -23.70 22.86
C GLU A 686 21.04 -24.35 23.47
N SER A 687 20.48 -25.30 22.74
CA SER A 687 20.77 -26.71 23.05
C SER A 687 20.41 -27.59 21.86
N GLY A 688 21.42 -28.31 21.36
CA GLY A 688 21.23 -29.39 20.41
C GLY A 688 20.94 -30.69 21.15
N MET A 689 20.02 -31.46 20.61
CA MET A 689 20.17 -32.90 20.33
C MET A 689 19.09 -33.33 19.34
#